data_AF-A0A7C0UKK9-F1
#
_entry.id   AF-A0A7C0UKK9-F1
#
_cell.length_a   1.000
_cell.length_b   1.000
_cell.length_c   1.000
_cell.angle_alpha   90.00
_cell.angle_beta   90.00
_cell.angle_gamma   90.00
#
_symmetry.space_group_name_H-M   'P 1'
#
loop_
_entity.id
_entity.type
_entity.pdbx_description
1 polymer ?
#
loop_
_entity_poly.entity_id
_entity_poly.type
_entity_poly.pdbx_seq_one_letter_code
_entity_poly.pdbx_strand_id
1 'polypeptide(L)'
;MNPLIELKKAGQSIWLDYIRRSLITSGELARIISEDCVSGVTINPTIFEKAIAGSSDYDDQLKALLQDNPHMTGRQLYENLAVSDVQLTADALRPIYDSTDGADGYVSLELSPSLATDTEGSIEEAMYFWKLVNRPNLMIKVPATPEGTAVIETLISEGVNVNVTLMFSLAHYEAVAEAYLRGLEACPDPSKVASVASFFVSRVDTAVDGALEKNRSDLALRLRGKIAIANSKLAYKRFKEVFSGSRWERLEGLGGRVQRVLWASTGTKNPDYSDVVYVEELIGADTVNTMPPATMKAFADHGRVRSSLEEDVEEAGKEVAALKEIGISLDMITEALQKEGLKKFSQSYDKLIAALEEKKTALLHGSTERMVLNLGGVEQAVERRIKNWEKQEFNKRLWDKDPTLWFSQPTEEITNRLGWLNLPEIMHEQLDSLNEFAKEIKEEGIKDVVLLGMGGSSLAPEVFARTFGSAPGYPRLTVLDSTHPDSVQAVSERIDLDHTLFIVASKSGTTLEPNLFFTYFWSKVKGAVADPGRHFIAITDSGTPLEALGRNRGFRKVFHAHRDLGGRYSALTLFGLLPAALIGADIHKLVDRAWVAAEGCAFCVSVGKTPGLMLGAALGELALSGRGKATFLASQGISRFPSWLEQLIAESTGKAGRGILPVASEPPTSSYGGDRFFVYFRLDGDDNQELDQTIKSIEKAGHPTITIRLEDKYDIGMEIFRWEVAVAAAGSILGIHPFNQPDVEHSKELAREAMEQKNSGDSMGRDTIPVSDLPALDKAIKQWLGQAKPGDYFGIDAYLKPSHETWTRLQSMR
;
A
#
# COMPACT_ATOMS: atom_id res chain seq x y z
N MET A 1 15.52 12.01 22.98
CA MET A 1 14.59 11.52 24.03
C MET A 1 13.48 10.82 23.28
N ASN A 2 13.16 9.55 23.57
CA ASN A 2 12.17 8.79 22.79
C ASN A 2 10.76 9.37 23.05
N PRO A 3 10.06 9.96 22.06
CA PRO A 3 8.72 10.53 22.22
C PRO A 3 7.70 9.52 22.78
N LEU A 4 7.86 8.22 22.50
CA LEU A 4 6.98 7.17 23.03
C LEU A 4 7.07 7.06 24.57
N ILE A 5 8.27 7.25 25.13
CA ILE A 5 8.46 7.25 26.59
C ILE A 5 7.76 8.47 27.21
N GLU A 6 7.86 9.64 26.57
CA GLU A 6 7.21 10.86 27.04
C GLU A 6 5.68 10.76 26.90
N LEU A 7 5.17 10.09 25.87
CA LEU A 7 3.75 9.84 25.68
C LEU A 7 3.17 9.01 26.82
N LYS A 8 3.88 7.94 27.23
CA LYS A 8 3.52 7.15 28.40
C LYS A 8 3.52 7.98 29.69
N LYS A 9 4.49 8.88 29.86
CA LYS A 9 4.54 9.80 31.01
C LYS A 9 3.39 10.81 31.02
N ALA A 10 2.87 11.17 29.85
CA ALA A 10 1.69 12.02 29.71
C ALA A 10 0.36 11.30 30.04
N GLY A 11 0.43 10.02 30.44
CA GLY A 11 -0.74 9.22 30.83
C GLY A 11 -1.49 8.59 29.65
N GLN A 12 -0.89 8.57 28.46
CA GLN A 12 -1.42 7.87 27.29
C GLN A 12 -0.65 6.56 27.04
N SER A 13 -1.37 5.44 27.08
CA SER A 13 -0.81 4.10 26.83
C SER A 13 -0.70 3.84 25.32
N ILE A 14 0.31 3.07 24.90
CA ILE A 14 0.62 2.81 23.50
C ILE A 14 0.28 1.37 23.18
N TRP A 15 -0.71 1.17 22.32
CA TRP A 15 -1.07 -0.15 21.84
C TRP A 15 -0.69 -0.30 20.37
N LEU A 16 -0.36 -1.53 19.98
CA LEU A 16 -0.07 -1.86 18.59
C LEU A 16 -1.33 -2.38 17.89
N ASP A 17 -1.72 -1.72 16.79
CA ASP A 17 -2.82 -2.18 15.94
C ASP A 17 -2.34 -3.14 14.84
N TYR A 18 -1.62 -4.17 15.26
CA TYR A 18 -1.02 -5.15 14.35
C TYR A 18 -0.66 -6.43 15.12
N ILE A 19 -1.08 -7.57 14.58
CA ILE A 19 -0.62 -8.87 15.05
C ILE A 19 -0.40 -9.79 13.86
N ARG A 20 0.64 -10.60 13.96
CA ARG A 20 0.84 -11.80 13.15
C ARG A 20 1.80 -12.73 13.86
N ARG A 21 1.83 -13.99 13.42
CA ARG A 21 2.66 -15.01 14.06
C ARG A 21 4.15 -14.66 14.10
N SER A 22 4.73 -14.22 12.99
CA SER A 22 6.17 -13.92 12.94
C SER A 22 6.57 -12.77 13.86
N LEU A 23 5.71 -11.79 14.10
CA LEU A 23 5.94 -10.73 15.09
C LEU A 23 6.19 -11.32 16.48
N ILE A 24 5.44 -12.36 16.84
CA ILE A 24 5.52 -13.03 18.13
C ILE A 24 6.74 -13.96 18.16
N THR A 25 6.88 -14.83 17.15
CA THR A 25 7.88 -15.91 17.17
C THR A 25 9.31 -15.46 16.85
N SER A 26 9.49 -14.31 16.19
CA SER A 26 10.80 -13.71 15.92
C SER A 26 11.41 -13.02 17.15
N GLY A 27 10.62 -12.75 18.19
CA GLY A 27 11.03 -11.95 19.35
C GLY A 27 10.83 -10.44 19.17
N GLU A 28 10.39 -9.98 17.99
CA GLU A 28 10.18 -8.55 17.72
C GLU A 28 9.07 -7.95 18.61
N LEU A 29 8.02 -8.70 18.94
CA LEU A 29 7.01 -8.28 19.93
C LEU A 29 7.64 -7.96 21.29
N ALA A 30 8.55 -8.81 21.77
CA ALA A 30 9.23 -8.60 23.04
C ALA A 30 10.15 -7.36 22.99
N ARG A 31 10.76 -7.09 21.83
CA ARG A 31 11.55 -5.88 21.60
C ARG A 31 10.69 -4.62 21.67
N ILE A 32 9.59 -4.54 20.91
CA ILE A 32 8.73 -3.33 20.92
C ILE A 32 8.07 -3.08 22.29
N ILE A 33 7.78 -4.12 23.07
CA ILE A 33 7.29 -3.98 24.45
C ILE A 33 8.36 -3.31 25.32
N SER A 34 9.61 -3.74 25.19
CA SER A 34 10.71 -3.27 26.05
C SER A 34 11.34 -1.94 25.62
N GLU A 35 11.47 -1.71 24.31
CA GLU A 35 12.17 -0.54 23.75
C GLU A 35 11.20 0.59 23.35
N ASP A 36 10.02 0.24 22.83
CA ASP A 36 9.05 1.18 22.26
C ASP A 36 7.84 1.42 23.18
N CYS A 37 7.88 0.89 24.41
CA CYS A 37 6.85 1.05 25.44
C CYS A 37 5.45 0.55 25.06
N VAL A 38 5.34 -0.35 24.08
CA VAL A 38 4.07 -0.99 23.71
C VAL A 38 3.51 -1.75 24.91
N SER A 39 2.28 -1.41 25.31
CA SER A 39 1.61 -1.96 26.49
C SER A 39 0.28 -2.65 26.18
N GLY A 40 -0.07 -2.82 24.90
CA GLY A 40 -1.20 -3.64 24.49
C GLY A 40 -1.21 -3.90 22.99
N VAL A 41 -2.05 -4.84 22.54
CA VAL A 41 -2.16 -5.26 21.13
C VAL A 41 -3.62 -5.46 20.74
N THR A 42 -4.02 -4.96 19.58
CA THR A 42 -5.32 -5.25 18.96
C THR A 42 -5.17 -6.16 17.75
N ILE A 43 -6.07 -7.14 17.63
CA ILE A 43 -6.15 -8.01 16.46
C ILE A 43 -7.09 -7.39 15.43
N ASN A 44 -6.69 -7.48 14.16
CA ASN A 44 -7.45 -7.04 13.00
C ASN A 44 -7.58 -8.21 11.99
N PRO A 45 -8.80 -8.68 11.67
CA PRO A 45 -9.00 -9.77 10.71
C PRO A 45 -8.38 -9.53 9.33
N THR A 46 -8.31 -8.28 8.87
CA THR A 46 -7.69 -7.93 7.57
C THR A 46 -6.20 -8.24 7.56
N ILE A 47 -5.45 -7.83 8.59
CA ILE A 47 -4.02 -8.14 8.70
C ILE A 47 -3.80 -9.65 8.78
N PHE A 48 -4.65 -10.35 9.52
CA PHE A 48 -4.59 -11.80 9.65
C PHE A 48 -4.80 -12.50 8.28
N GLU A 49 -5.80 -12.08 7.51
CA GLU A 49 -6.06 -12.54 6.13
C GLU A 49 -4.84 -12.36 5.24
N LYS A 50 -4.31 -11.13 5.18
CA LYS A 50 -3.17 -10.79 4.33
C LYS A 50 -1.91 -11.56 4.74
N ALA A 51 -1.67 -11.75 6.04
CA ALA A 51 -0.53 -12.53 6.53
C ALA A 51 -0.64 -14.02 6.16
N ILE A 52 -1.82 -14.64 6.26
CA ILE A 52 -2.04 -16.05 5.86
C ILE A 52 -1.85 -16.25 4.36
N ALA A 53 -2.43 -15.35 3.56
CA ALA A 53 -2.36 -15.43 2.11
C ALA A 53 -0.95 -15.13 1.59
N GLY A 54 -0.24 -14.18 2.23
CA GLY A 54 0.99 -13.60 1.71
C GLY A 54 2.28 -14.23 2.21
N SER A 55 2.21 -14.98 3.32
CA SER A 55 3.41 -15.52 3.97
C SER A 55 3.30 -17.04 4.21
N SER A 56 4.41 -17.61 4.70
CA SER A 56 4.48 -18.99 5.20
C SER A 56 4.45 -19.06 6.74
N ASP A 57 4.08 -17.97 7.40
CA ASP A 57 4.13 -17.85 8.87
C ASP A 57 3.24 -18.88 9.57
N TYR A 58 2.11 -19.21 8.93
CA TYR A 58 1.08 -20.09 9.48
C TYR A 58 1.18 -21.52 8.94
N ASP A 59 2.00 -21.78 7.92
CA ASP A 59 2.02 -23.04 7.17
C ASP A 59 2.31 -24.24 8.06
N ASP A 60 3.26 -24.12 8.99
CA ASP A 60 3.66 -25.25 9.83
C ASP A 60 2.55 -25.63 10.84
N GLN A 61 1.87 -24.65 11.44
CA GLN A 61 0.73 -24.96 12.32
C GLN A 61 -0.48 -25.43 11.52
N LEU A 62 -0.76 -24.85 10.35
CA LEU A 62 -1.82 -25.32 9.47
C LEU A 62 -1.57 -26.78 9.05
N LYS A 63 -0.33 -27.14 8.69
CA LYS A 63 0.03 -28.54 8.40
C LYS A 63 -0.18 -29.44 9.61
N ALA A 64 0.21 -29.03 10.81
CA ALA A 64 -0.01 -29.81 12.03
C ALA A 64 -1.51 -30.03 12.31
N LEU A 65 -2.32 -28.97 12.25
CA LEU A 65 -3.78 -29.05 12.43
C LEU A 65 -4.44 -29.95 11.37
N LEU A 66 -4.01 -29.85 10.12
CA LEU A 66 -4.56 -30.66 9.01
C LEU A 66 -4.07 -32.12 9.03
N GLN A 67 -2.92 -32.40 9.63
CA GLN A 67 -2.48 -33.77 9.92
C GLN A 67 -3.38 -34.42 10.97
N ASP A 68 -3.76 -33.68 12.00
CA ASP A 68 -4.65 -34.17 13.07
C ASP A 68 -6.11 -34.31 12.58
N ASN A 69 -6.60 -33.32 11.82
CA ASN A 69 -7.93 -33.36 11.22
C ASN A 69 -7.96 -32.65 9.85
N PRO A 70 -7.91 -33.41 8.73
CA PRO A 70 -7.90 -32.83 7.38
C PRO A 70 -9.23 -32.18 6.98
N HIS A 71 -10.31 -32.41 7.75
CA HIS A 71 -11.65 -31.90 7.47
C HIS A 71 -12.00 -30.64 8.27
N MET A 72 -11.06 -30.04 9.01
CA MET A 72 -11.30 -28.77 9.71
C MET A 72 -11.80 -27.70 8.74
N THR A 73 -12.83 -26.97 9.14
CA THR A 73 -13.34 -25.83 8.37
C THR A 73 -12.41 -24.62 8.54
N GLY A 74 -12.48 -23.67 7.63
CA GLY A 74 -11.72 -22.41 7.71
C GLY A 74 -11.99 -21.66 9.01
N ARG A 75 -13.22 -21.73 9.55
CA ARG A 75 -13.56 -21.18 10.87
C ARG A 75 -12.82 -21.88 12.00
N GLN A 76 -12.78 -23.22 11.99
CA GLN A 76 -12.03 -23.98 13.01
C GLN A 76 -10.53 -23.72 12.91
N LEU A 77 -9.99 -23.62 11.69
CA LEU A 77 -8.59 -23.23 11.49
C LEU A 77 -8.33 -21.83 12.05
N TYR A 78 -9.14 -20.83 11.67
CA TYR A 78 -9.03 -19.46 12.19
C TYR A 78 -9.02 -19.43 13.71
N GLU A 79 -9.98 -20.08 14.35
CA GLU A 79 -10.09 -20.14 15.81
C GLU A 79 -8.80 -20.68 16.45
N ASN A 80 -8.27 -21.80 15.95
CA ASN A 80 -7.05 -22.39 16.48
C ASN A 80 -5.83 -21.47 16.29
N LEU A 81 -5.71 -20.83 15.12
CA LEU A 81 -4.62 -19.89 14.85
C LEU A 81 -4.73 -18.64 15.74
N ALA A 82 -5.91 -18.03 15.81
CA ALA A 82 -6.18 -16.78 16.53
C ALA A 82 -6.02 -16.97 18.04
N VAL A 83 -6.60 -18.03 18.62
CA VAL A 83 -6.46 -18.34 20.05
C VAL A 83 -4.99 -18.57 20.41
N SER A 84 -4.26 -19.31 19.58
CA SER A 84 -2.82 -19.55 19.80
C SER A 84 -2.03 -18.24 19.78
N ASP A 85 -2.25 -17.37 18.80
CA ASP A 85 -1.54 -16.08 18.70
C ASP A 85 -1.92 -15.12 19.84
N VAL A 86 -3.19 -15.11 20.25
CA VAL A 86 -3.68 -14.34 21.42
C VAL A 86 -3.02 -14.82 22.70
N GLN A 87 -2.94 -16.14 22.93
CA GLN A 87 -2.32 -16.70 24.14
C GLN A 87 -0.85 -16.32 24.22
N LEU A 88 -0.09 -16.48 23.12
CA LEU A 88 1.32 -16.10 23.09
C LEU A 88 1.52 -14.60 23.31
N THR A 89 0.65 -13.76 22.75
CA THR A 89 0.69 -12.30 22.93
C THR A 89 0.34 -11.89 24.35
N ALA A 90 -0.70 -12.50 24.93
CA ALA A 90 -1.08 -12.31 26.32
C ALA A 90 0.08 -12.70 27.26
N ASP A 91 0.76 -13.80 26.98
CA ASP A 91 1.92 -14.24 27.75
C ASP A 91 3.10 -13.27 27.63
N ALA A 92 3.35 -12.71 26.44
CA ALA A 92 4.38 -11.69 26.23
C ALA A 92 4.08 -10.37 26.97
N LEU A 93 2.80 -9.97 27.05
CA LEU A 93 2.35 -8.76 27.74
C LEU A 93 2.13 -8.95 29.24
N ARG A 94 2.14 -10.19 29.73
CA ARG A 94 1.84 -10.52 31.12
C ARG A 94 2.71 -9.77 32.14
N PRO A 95 4.03 -9.59 31.94
CA PRO A 95 4.85 -8.80 32.86
C PRO A 95 4.37 -7.35 33.01
N ILE A 96 3.87 -6.74 31.93
CA ILE A 96 3.31 -5.38 31.97
C ILE A 96 2.01 -5.37 32.76
N TYR A 97 1.13 -6.32 32.48
CA TYR A 97 -0.14 -6.48 33.20
C TYR A 97 0.07 -6.61 34.71
N ASP A 98 0.95 -7.50 35.14
CA ASP A 98 1.23 -7.71 36.56
C ASP A 98 1.90 -6.48 37.20
N SER A 99 2.84 -5.82 36.50
CA SER A 99 3.55 -4.65 37.03
C SER A 99 2.69 -3.39 37.16
N THR A 100 1.58 -3.34 36.42
CA THR A 100 0.66 -2.19 36.37
C THR A 100 -0.66 -2.47 37.08
N ASP A 101 -0.77 -3.60 37.79
CA ASP A 101 -1.98 -4.04 38.48
C ASP A 101 -3.22 -4.05 37.56
N GLY A 102 -3.03 -4.53 36.33
CA GLY A 102 -4.05 -4.56 35.30
C GLY A 102 -4.42 -3.19 34.73
N ALA A 103 -3.59 -2.15 34.88
CA ALA A 103 -3.81 -0.92 34.13
C ALA A 103 -3.45 -1.11 32.65
N ASP A 104 -2.48 -1.95 32.31
CA ASP A 104 -2.02 -2.20 30.94
C ASP A 104 -1.73 -3.70 30.69
N GLY A 105 -1.12 -4.04 29.56
CA GLY A 105 -0.68 -5.40 29.24
C GLY A 105 -1.74 -6.26 28.57
N TYR A 106 -2.67 -5.66 27.81
CA TYR A 106 -3.83 -6.34 27.26
C TYR A 106 -3.69 -6.74 25.79
N VAL A 107 -4.29 -7.87 25.42
CA VAL A 107 -4.52 -8.25 24.01
C VAL A 107 -6.02 -8.38 23.74
N SER A 108 -6.49 -7.86 22.61
CA SER A 108 -7.91 -7.88 22.25
C SER A 108 -8.24 -8.90 21.16
N LEU A 109 -9.21 -9.79 21.41
CA LEU A 109 -9.75 -10.73 20.42
C LEU A 109 -11.17 -10.34 20.03
N GLU A 110 -11.44 -10.22 18.74
CA GLU A 110 -12.73 -9.80 18.19
C GLU A 110 -13.72 -10.94 18.03
N LEU A 111 -14.99 -10.66 18.32
CA LEU A 111 -16.11 -11.57 18.06
C LEU A 111 -16.38 -11.72 16.56
N SER A 112 -17.05 -12.80 16.19
CA SER A 112 -17.51 -13.05 14.83
C SER A 112 -18.43 -11.91 14.36
N PRO A 113 -18.12 -11.22 13.24
CA PRO A 113 -18.94 -10.11 12.74
C PRO A 113 -20.39 -10.50 12.42
N SER A 114 -20.63 -11.77 12.10
CA SER A 114 -21.98 -12.31 11.86
C SER A 114 -22.89 -12.26 13.09
N LEU A 115 -22.32 -12.11 14.29
CA LEU A 115 -23.06 -12.02 15.55
C LEU A 115 -23.27 -10.57 16.02
N ALA A 116 -22.84 -9.56 15.25
CA ALA A 116 -22.94 -8.16 15.66
C ALA A 116 -24.38 -7.65 15.92
N THR A 117 -25.38 -8.38 15.43
CA THR A 117 -26.83 -8.13 15.66
C THR A 117 -27.49 -9.24 16.47
N ASP A 118 -26.71 -10.17 17.06
CA ASP A 118 -27.17 -11.28 17.88
C ASP A 118 -26.56 -11.18 19.28
N THR A 119 -27.33 -10.61 20.21
CA THR A 119 -26.90 -10.38 21.59
C THR A 119 -26.56 -11.69 22.32
N GLU A 120 -27.43 -12.70 22.24
CA GLU A 120 -27.25 -13.96 22.95
C GLU A 120 -26.05 -14.73 22.38
N GLY A 121 -25.98 -14.85 21.05
CA GLY A 121 -24.85 -15.50 20.37
C GLY A 121 -23.51 -14.81 20.64
N SER A 122 -23.49 -13.47 20.70
CA SER A 122 -22.30 -12.70 21.05
C SER A 122 -21.82 -12.96 22.48
N ILE A 123 -22.74 -13.05 23.44
CA ILE A 123 -22.39 -13.37 24.84
C ILE A 123 -21.84 -14.80 24.93
N GLU A 124 -22.48 -15.77 24.26
CA GLU A 124 -22.02 -17.15 24.25
C GLU A 124 -20.60 -17.28 23.66
N GLU A 125 -20.34 -16.64 22.51
CA GLU A 125 -19.02 -16.67 21.87
C GLU A 125 -17.96 -15.94 22.70
N ALA A 126 -18.30 -14.79 23.30
CA ALA A 126 -17.41 -14.07 24.20
C ALA A 126 -16.99 -14.91 25.40
N MET A 127 -17.95 -15.57 26.06
CA MET A 127 -17.68 -16.44 27.20
C MET A 127 -16.93 -17.71 26.80
N TYR A 128 -17.17 -18.21 25.59
CA TYR A 128 -16.40 -19.31 25.00
C TYR A 128 -14.93 -18.91 24.84
N PHE A 129 -14.63 -17.79 24.17
CA PHE A 129 -13.26 -17.32 23.98
C PHE A 129 -12.56 -16.94 25.29
N TRP A 130 -13.28 -16.33 26.23
CA TRP A 130 -12.75 -16.01 27.56
C TRP A 130 -12.20 -17.26 28.27
N LYS A 131 -12.98 -18.35 28.26
CA LYS A 131 -12.58 -19.64 28.84
C LYS A 131 -11.49 -20.34 28.03
N LEU A 132 -11.57 -20.28 26.71
CA LEU A 132 -10.63 -20.99 25.83
C LEU A 132 -9.23 -20.37 25.85
N VAL A 133 -9.14 -19.05 25.78
CA VAL A 133 -7.86 -18.33 25.86
C VAL A 133 -7.27 -18.46 27.27
N ASN A 134 -8.11 -18.34 28.31
CA ASN A 134 -7.72 -18.50 29.71
C ASN A 134 -6.49 -17.66 30.10
N ARG A 135 -6.57 -16.35 29.88
CA ARG A 135 -5.57 -15.36 30.29
C ARG A 135 -6.27 -14.13 30.88
N PRO A 136 -5.84 -13.61 32.04
CA PRO A 136 -6.53 -12.51 32.73
C PRO A 136 -6.42 -11.17 31.99
N ASN A 137 -5.44 -11.06 31.08
CA ASN A 137 -5.16 -9.88 30.28
C ASN A 137 -5.69 -10.00 28.83
N LEU A 138 -6.64 -10.90 28.59
CA LEU A 138 -7.48 -10.86 27.40
C LEU A 138 -8.50 -9.73 27.52
N MET A 139 -8.84 -9.09 26.40
CA MET A 139 -10.08 -8.34 26.22
C MET A 139 -10.90 -8.96 25.09
N ILE A 140 -12.21 -9.11 25.30
CA ILE A 140 -13.15 -9.42 24.21
C ILE A 140 -13.53 -8.12 23.51
N LYS A 141 -13.36 -8.06 22.19
CA LYS A 141 -13.62 -6.88 21.40
C LYS A 141 -15.03 -6.91 20.82
N VAL A 142 -15.86 -5.95 21.22
CA VAL A 142 -17.31 -5.91 20.94
C VAL A 142 -17.68 -4.60 20.25
N PRO A 143 -18.37 -4.62 19.10
CA PRO A 143 -18.87 -3.41 18.44
C PRO A 143 -19.85 -2.61 19.30
N ALA A 144 -19.79 -1.27 19.23
CA ALA A 144 -20.70 -0.34 19.91
C ALA A 144 -22.06 -0.19 19.19
N THR A 145 -22.65 -1.31 18.75
CA THR A 145 -24.01 -1.35 18.21
C THR A 145 -25.04 -1.29 19.34
N PRO A 146 -26.31 -0.98 19.06
CA PRO A 146 -27.37 -1.10 20.06
C PRO A 146 -27.37 -2.46 20.76
N GLU A 147 -27.27 -3.56 20.00
CA GLU A 147 -27.16 -4.92 20.52
C GLU A 147 -25.86 -5.13 21.31
N GLY A 148 -24.75 -4.60 20.79
CA GLY A 148 -23.43 -4.66 21.43
C GLY A 148 -23.40 -3.98 22.80
N THR A 149 -24.15 -2.89 23.03
CA THR A 149 -24.22 -2.26 24.36
C THR A 149 -24.79 -3.20 25.43
N ALA A 150 -25.78 -4.04 25.08
CA ALA A 150 -26.30 -5.06 25.99
C ALA A 150 -25.30 -6.19 26.25
N VAL A 151 -24.54 -6.59 25.22
CA VAL A 151 -23.44 -7.56 25.36
C VAL A 151 -22.37 -7.01 26.31
N ILE A 152 -21.96 -5.76 26.13
CA ILE A 152 -20.94 -5.09 26.95
C ILE A 152 -21.35 -5.09 28.43
N GLU A 153 -22.57 -4.62 28.74
CA GLU A 153 -23.07 -4.60 30.12
C GLU A 153 -23.03 -5.98 30.77
N THR A 154 -23.47 -7.01 30.04
CA THR A 154 -23.47 -8.40 30.52
C THR A 154 -22.06 -8.89 30.79
N LEU A 155 -21.15 -8.76 29.82
CA LEU A 155 -19.75 -9.22 29.96
C LEU A 155 -19.02 -8.55 31.13
N ILE A 156 -19.20 -7.23 31.29
CA ILE A 156 -18.61 -6.50 32.42
C ILE A 156 -19.15 -7.00 33.76
N SER A 157 -20.46 -7.26 33.85
CA SER A 157 -21.07 -7.83 35.07
C SER A 157 -20.54 -9.22 35.43
N GLU A 158 -20.17 -10.02 34.42
CA GLU A 158 -19.56 -11.34 34.56
C GLU A 158 -18.04 -11.31 34.80
N GLY A 159 -17.44 -10.12 34.92
CA GLY A 159 -16.02 -9.96 35.20
C GLY A 159 -15.09 -10.09 33.99
N VAL A 160 -15.63 -9.97 32.77
CA VAL A 160 -14.86 -10.07 31.51
C VAL A 160 -14.34 -8.71 31.11
N ASN A 161 -13.07 -8.61 30.70
CA ASN A 161 -12.55 -7.36 30.15
C ASN A 161 -13.05 -7.14 28.73
N VAL A 162 -13.43 -5.91 28.39
CA VAL A 162 -14.03 -5.60 27.09
C VAL A 162 -13.32 -4.44 26.39
N ASN A 163 -12.92 -4.66 25.14
CA ASN A 163 -12.52 -3.59 24.22
C ASN A 163 -13.71 -3.22 23.34
N VAL A 164 -14.34 -2.09 23.60
CA VAL A 164 -15.48 -1.65 22.81
C VAL A 164 -14.99 -0.98 21.53
N THR A 165 -15.48 -1.38 20.35
CA THR A 165 -15.02 -0.89 19.04
C THR A 165 -16.12 -0.21 18.22
N LEU A 166 -15.78 0.43 17.09
CA LEU A 166 -16.70 1.10 16.17
C LEU A 166 -17.51 2.26 16.79
N MET A 167 -16.86 3.07 17.65
CA MET A 167 -17.43 4.33 18.10
C MET A 167 -16.91 5.49 17.25
N PHE A 168 -17.83 6.29 16.73
CA PHE A 168 -17.53 7.44 15.86
C PHE A 168 -18.12 8.76 16.38
N SER A 169 -18.99 8.72 17.38
CA SER A 169 -19.77 9.87 17.85
C SER A 169 -19.86 9.89 19.37
N LEU A 170 -20.17 11.07 19.92
CA LEU A 170 -20.44 11.21 21.35
C LEU A 170 -21.62 10.33 21.80
N ALA A 171 -22.66 10.17 20.98
CA ALA A 171 -23.80 9.33 21.31
C ALA A 171 -23.40 7.85 21.45
N HIS A 172 -22.54 7.34 20.57
CA HIS A 172 -21.98 6.00 20.70
C HIS A 172 -21.20 5.86 22.01
N TYR A 173 -20.33 6.83 22.31
CA TYR A 173 -19.52 6.83 23.54
C TYR A 173 -20.40 6.84 24.81
N GLU A 174 -21.41 7.71 24.88
CA GLU A 174 -22.30 7.81 26.04
C GLU A 174 -23.07 6.52 26.28
N ALA A 175 -23.59 5.88 25.23
CA ALA A 175 -24.30 4.61 25.34
C ALA A 175 -23.40 3.50 25.91
N VAL A 176 -22.15 3.45 25.46
CA VAL A 176 -21.14 2.48 25.91
C VAL A 176 -20.70 2.75 27.34
N ALA A 177 -20.41 4.00 27.69
CA ALA A 177 -19.96 4.36 29.03
C ALA A 177 -21.05 4.09 30.07
N GLU A 178 -22.32 4.33 29.72
CA GLU A 178 -23.44 4.01 30.58
C GLU A 178 -23.64 2.48 30.74
N ALA A 179 -23.49 1.70 29.66
CA ALA A 179 -23.51 0.22 29.74
C ALA A 179 -22.37 -0.32 30.61
N TYR A 180 -21.17 0.27 30.51
CA TYR A 180 -20.03 -0.08 31.36
C TYR A 180 -20.31 0.18 32.84
N LEU A 181 -20.84 1.36 33.18
CA LEU A 181 -21.17 1.71 34.58
C LEU A 181 -22.21 0.75 35.16
N ARG A 182 -23.28 0.41 34.42
CA ARG A 182 -24.28 -0.58 34.87
C ARG A 182 -23.67 -1.97 35.05
N GLY A 183 -22.80 -2.38 34.13
CA GLY A 183 -22.07 -3.64 34.25
C GLY A 183 -21.20 -3.68 35.51
N LEU A 184 -20.46 -2.61 35.81
CA LEU A 184 -19.65 -2.51 37.03
C LEU A 184 -20.52 -2.54 38.30
N GLU A 185 -21.67 -1.88 38.28
CA GLU A 185 -22.63 -1.88 39.40
C GLU A 185 -23.17 -3.29 39.70
N ALA A 186 -23.31 -4.13 38.66
CA ALA A 186 -23.74 -5.52 38.77
C ALA A 186 -22.58 -6.51 38.98
N CYS A 187 -21.32 -6.06 38.85
CA CYS A 187 -20.15 -6.92 38.94
C CYS A 187 -19.82 -7.27 40.40
N PRO A 188 -19.66 -8.57 40.76
CA PRO A 188 -19.29 -8.96 42.12
C PRO A 188 -17.92 -8.45 42.58
N ASP A 189 -16.99 -8.26 41.63
CA ASP A 189 -15.62 -7.78 41.90
C ASP A 189 -15.15 -6.82 40.80
N PRO A 190 -15.55 -5.53 40.87
CA PRO A 190 -15.15 -4.51 39.90
C PRO A 190 -13.63 -4.33 39.78
N SER A 191 -12.87 -4.73 40.81
CA SER A 191 -11.41 -4.60 40.87
C SER A 191 -10.65 -5.53 39.92
N LYS A 192 -11.34 -6.45 39.23
CA LYS A 192 -10.73 -7.34 38.23
C LYS A 192 -11.11 -7.02 36.80
N VAL A 193 -11.97 -6.01 36.59
CA VAL A 193 -12.49 -5.66 35.27
C VAL A 193 -11.81 -4.42 34.73
N ALA A 194 -11.42 -4.49 33.47
CA ALA A 194 -10.96 -3.36 32.69
C ALA A 194 -11.73 -3.26 31.38
N SER A 195 -11.90 -2.04 30.89
CA SER A 195 -12.47 -1.81 29.57
C SER A 195 -11.81 -0.61 28.91
N VAL A 196 -11.76 -0.65 27.58
CA VAL A 196 -11.36 0.49 26.75
C VAL A 196 -12.47 0.81 25.77
N ALA A 197 -12.65 2.11 25.50
CA ALA A 197 -13.62 2.62 24.56
C ALA A 197 -12.93 3.09 23.27
N SER A 198 -12.80 2.21 22.26
CA SER A 198 -12.14 2.48 20.98
C SER A 198 -12.94 3.44 20.09
N PHE A 199 -12.54 4.71 20.10
CA PHE A 199 -13.10 5.83 19.36
C PHE A 199 -12.28 6.10 18.08
N PHE A 200 -12.92 5.99 16.93
CA PHE A 200 -12.26 6.05 15.61
C PHE A 200 -12.06 7.50 15.14
N VAL A 201 -10.85 7.79 14.68
CA VAL A 201 -10.42 9.17 14.36
C VAL A 201 -10.37 9.42 12.86
N SER A 202 -9.37 8.85 12.15
CA SER A 202 -9.07 9.26 10.77
C SER A 202 -10.22 9.07 9.79
N ARG A 203 -11.07 8.06 10.00
CA ARG A 203 -12.25 7.78 9.15
C ARG A 203 -13.27 8.92 9.18
N VAL A 204 -13.38 9.62 10.31
CA VAL A 204 -14.27 10.78 10.44
C VAL A 204 -13.78 11.92 9.57
N ASP A 205 -12.48 12.24 9.63
CA ASP A 205 -11.91 13.31 8.79
C ASP A 205 -11.98 12.95 7.30
N THR A 206 -11.69 11.71 6.89
CA THR A 206 -11.83 11.30 5.49
C THR A 206 -13.25 11.53 4.96
N ALA A 207 -14.28 11.13 5.73
CA ALA A 207 -15.67 11.30 5.33
C ALA A 207 -16.12 12.77 5.35
N VAL A 208 -15.73 13.51 6.39
CA VAL A 208 -16.12 14.92 6.55
C VAL A 208 -15.40 15.81 5.55
N ASP A 209 -14.09 15.64 5.33
CA ASP A 209 -13.33 16.37 4.32
C ASP A 209 -13.92 16.15 2.93
N GLY A 210 -14.31 14.91 2.59
CA GLY A 210 -15.01 14.62 1.34
C GLY A 210 -16.34 15.39 1.18
N ALA A 211 -17.07 15.60 2.27
CA ALA A 211 -18.28 16.43 2.27
C ALA A 211 -17.97 17.94 2.18
N LEU A 212 -16.92 18.40 2.86
CA LEU A 212 -16.44 19.78 2.84
C LEU A 212 -15.95 20.20 1.43
N GLU A 213 -15.24 19.31 0.74
CA GLU A 213 -14.75 19.52 -0.62
C GLU A 213 -15.87 19.67 -1.65
N LYS A 214 -17.02 19.02 -1.43
CA LYS A 214 -18.21 19.19 -2.28
C LYS A 214 -18.88 20.54 -2.06
N ASN A 215 -18.85 21.09 -0.84
CA ASN A 215 -19.46 22.38 -0.49
C ASN A 215 -18.69 23.59 -1.04
N ARG A 216 -17.35 23.56 -0.98
CA ARG A 216 -16.43 24.59 -1.52
C ARG A 216 -16.57 26.02 -0.94
N SER A 217 -17.25 26.21 0.19
CA SER A 217 -17.25 27.52 0.89
C SER A 217 -15.93 27.80 1.63
N ASP A 218 -15.62 29.07 1.89
CA ASP A 218 -14.46 29.46 2.72
C ASP A 218 -14.52 28.88 4.13
N LEU A 219 -15.73 28.69 4.67
CA LEU A 219 -15.93 27.99 5.94
C LEU A 219 -15.58 26.51 5.80
N ALA A 220 -16.01 25.84 4.73
CA ALA A 220 -15.70 24.44 4.51
C ALA A 220 -14.19 24.18 4.38
N LEU A 221 -13.47 25.05 3.67
CA LEU A 221 -12.01 24.95 3.54
C LEU A 221 -11.27 25.12 4.87
N ARG A 222 -11.80 25.92 5.81
CA ARG A 222 -11.20 26.14 7.14
C ARG A 222 -11.44 25.00 8.14
N LEU A 223 -12.44 24.16 7.90
CA LEU A 223 -12.80 23.03 8.78
C LEU A 223 -12.08 21.73 8.39
N ARG A 224 -11.39 21.69 7.25
CA ARG A 224 -10.68 20.51 6.77
C ARG A 224 -9.63 20.01 7.76
N GLY A 225 -9.62 18.70 8.02
CA GLY A 225 -8.64 18.05 8.91
C GLY A 225 -8.75 18.43 10.38
N LYS A 226 -9.89 19.01 10.80
CA LYS A 226 -10.10 19.45 12.18
C LYS A 226 -11.19 18.68 12.91
N ILE A 227 -12.17 18.15 12.18
CA ILE A 227 -13.42 17.68 12.77
C ILE A 227 -13.23 16.40 13.57
N ALA A 228 -12.39 15.46 13.12
CA ALA A 228 -12.10 14.24 13.88
C ALA A 228 -11.41 14.55 15.22
N ILE A 229 -10.46 15.50 15.22
CA ILE A 229 -9.79 15.97 16.44
C ILE A 229 -10.80 16.66 17.36
N ALA A 230 -11.61 17.56 16.83
CA ALA A 230 -12.62 18.27 17.60
C ALA A 230 -13.63 17.30 18.24
N ASN A 231 -14.14 16.34 17.47
CA ASN A 231 -15.03 15.27 17.96
C ASN A 231 -14.38 14.45 19.07
N SER A 232 -13.10 14.10 18.93
CA SER A 232 -12.34 13.34 19.92
C SER A 232 -12.10 14.13 21.22
N LYS A 233 -11.78 15.44 21.13
CA LYS A 233 -11.68 16.33 22.30
C LYS A 233 -12.99 16.41 23.07
N LEU A 234 -14.13 16.48 22.37
CA LEU A 234 -15.45 16.46 22.99
C LEU A 234 -15.77 15.11 23.66
N ALA A 235 -15.36 13.99 23.05
CA ALA A 235 -15.47 12.67 23.68
C ALA A 235 -14.62 12.55 24.95
N TYR A 236 -13.39 13.09 24.94
CA TYR A 236 -12.53 13.10 26.13
C TYR A 236 -13.09 13.99 27.26
N LYS A 237 -13.63 15.16 26.91
CA LYS A 237 -14.36 15.99 27.88
C LYS A 237 -15.51 15.20 28.51
N ARG A 238 -16.29 14.50 27.69
CA ARG A 238 -17.41 13.69 28.18
C ARG A 238 -16.94 12.52 29.06
N PHE A 239 -15.81 11.90 28.73
CA PHE A 239 -15.17 10.89 29.57
C PHE A 239 -14.89 11.41 30.98
N LYS A 240 -14.26 12.58 31.12
CA LYS A 240 -14.00 13.19 32.43
C LYS A 240 -15.28 13.47 33.22
N GLU A 241 -16.36 13.86 32.53
CA GLU A 241 -17.66 14.09 33.18
C GLU A 241 -18.30 12.79 33.68
N VAL A 242 -18.28 11.71 32.87
CA VAL A 242 -18.88 10.41 33.21
C VAL A 242 -18.16 9.74 34.39
N PHE A 243 -16.82 9.79 34.40
CA PHE A 243 -15.99 9.20 35.47
C PHE A 243 -15.70 10.22 36.58
N SER A 244 -16.74 10.93 37.01
CA SER A 244 -16.68 11.88 38.13
C SER A 244 -17.97 11.86 38.96
N GLY A 245 -17.90 12.43 40.16
CA GLY A 245 -19.03 12.56 41.06
C GLY A 245 -19.45 11.25 41.75
N SER A 246 -20.51 11.35 42.56
CA SER A 246 -20.84 10.33 43.57
C SER A 246 -21.12 8.90 43.05
N ARG A 247 -21.61 8.74 41.81
CA ARG A 247 -21.81 7.41 41.21
C ARG A 247 -20.46 6.74 40.94
N TRP A 248 -19.54 7.47 40.33
CA TRP A 248 -18.20 6.98 40.02
C TRP A 248 -17.37 6.76 41.29
N GLU A 249 -17.35 7.73 42.21
CA GLU A 249 -16.60 7.63 43.48
C GLU A 249 -16.97 6.37 44.30
N ARG A 250 -18.23 5.91 44.21
CA ARG A 250 -18.67 4.65 44.82
C ARG A 250 -18.03 3.44 44.15
N LEU A 251 -18.03 3.38 42.82
CA LEU A 251 -17.46 2.28 42.05
C LEU A 251 -15.94 2.23 42.19
N GLU A 252 -15.29 3.39 42.15
CA GLU A 252 -13.86 3.55 42.42
C GLU A 252 -13.50 3.03 43.82
N GLY A 253 -14.32 3.33 44.83
CA GLY A 253 -14.17 2.80 46.20
C GLY A 253 -14.29 1.27 46.30
N LEU A 254 -14.90 0.61 45.32
CA LEU A 254 -14.96 -0.86 45.17
C LEU A 254 -13.81 -1.41 44.31
N GLY A 255 -12.85 -0.57 43.92
CA GLY A 255 -11.74 -0.92 43.03
C GLY A 255 -12.07 -0.83 41.54
N GLY A 256 -13.24 -0.29 41.16
CA GLY A 256 -13.59 -0.07 39.76
C GLY A 256 -12.58 0.83 39.06
N ARG A 257 -12.27 0.51 37.79
CA ARG A 257 -11.36 1.28 36.93
C ARG A 257 -12.14 2.16 35.95
N VAL A 258 -11.58 3.30 35.56
CA VAL A 258 -12.19 4.10 34.49
C VAL A 258 -12.15 3.31 33.17
N GLN A 259 -13.20 3.43 32.35
CA GLN A 259 -13.15 2.94 30.97
C GLN A 259 -12.36 3.95 30.14
N ARG A 260 -11.06 3.69 29.96
CA ARG A 260 -10.17 4.60 29.21
C ARG A 260 -10.65 4.76 27.77
N VAL A 261 -10.61 5.98 27.26
CA VAL A 261 -10.84 6.22 25.83
C VAL A 261 -9.62 5.72 25.06
N LEU A 262 -9.85 4.91 24.02
CA LEU A 262 -8.82 4.40 23.14
C LEU A 262 -8.98 5.05 21.76
N TRP A 263 -7.97 5.78 21.30
CA TRP A 263 -7.97 6.38 19.97
C TRP A 263 -7.58 5.33 18.94
N ALA A 264 -8.52 4.98 18.06
CA ALA A 264 -8.34 3.99 16.99
C ALA A 264 -8.33 4.66 15.62
N SER A 265 -7.72 4.00 14.63
CA SER A 265 -7.56 4.56 13.28
C SER A 265 -6.82 5.91 13.32
N THR A 266 -5.66 5.95 13.97
CA THR A 266 -4.84 7.16 14.18
C THR A 266 -3.73 7.34 13.15
N GLY A 267 -3.68 6.51 12.10
CA GLY A 267 -2.84 6.76 10.94
C GLY A 267 -3.41 7.87 10.05
N THR A 268 -2.57 8.85 9.68
CA THR A 268 -2.96 9.96 8.80
C THR A 268 -3.17 9.46 7.37
N LYS A 269 -4.32 9.83 6.78
CA LYS A 269 -4.74 9.34 5.45
C LYS A 269 -4.58 10.38 4.34
N ASN A 270 -4.55 11.65 4.73
CA ASN A 270 -4.34 12.76 3.82
C ASN A 270 -2.84 13.12 3.80
N PRO A 271 -2.14 13.02 2.65
CA PRO A 271 -0.72 13.35 2.55
C PRO A 271 -0.40 14.83 2.78
N ASP A 272 -1.39 15.72 2.78
CA ASP A 272 -1.21 17.13 3.13
C ASP A 272 -1.16 17.36 4.65
N TYR A 273 -1.53 16.37 5.48
CA TYR A 273 -1.49 16.45 6.94
C TYR A 273 -0.23 15.79 7.48
N SER A 274 0.20 16.20 8.69
CA SER A 274 1.30 15.53 9.39
C SER A 274 0.96 14.05 9.63
N ASP A 275 1.90 13.14 9.37
CA ASP A 275 1.73 11.69 9.56
C ASP A 275 1.55 11.28 11.03
N VAL A 276 1.84 12.19 11.96
CA VAL A 276 1.62 12.03 13.41
C VAL A 276 0.49 12.89 13.97
N VAL A 277 -0.29 13.60 13.13
CA VAL A 277 -1.28 14.60 13.59
C VAL A 277 -2.26 14.03 14.63
N TYR A 278 -2.84 12.85 14.38
CA TYR A 278 -3.82 12.30 15.31
C TYR A 278 -3.20 11.81 16.61
N VAL A 279 -1.92 11.44 16.63
CA VAL A 279 -1.25 11.09 17.87
C VAL A 279 -0.96 12.37 18.67
N GLU A 280 -0.36 13.38 18.04
CA GLU A 280 -0.01 14.64 18.71
C GLU A 280 -1.22 15.43 19.24
N GLU A 281 -2.35 15.37 18.53
CA GLU A 281 -3.55 16.14 18.86
C GLU A 281 -4.46 15.43 19.88
N LEU A 282 -4.22 14.14 20.16
CA LEU A 282 -5.08 13.33 21.03
C LEU A 282 -4.40 12.80 22.30
N ILE A 283 -3.38 13.49 22.79
CA ILE A 283 -2.67 13.12 24.02
C ILE A 283 -3.42 13.66 25.25
N GLY A 284 -3.65 12.78 26.23
CA GLY A 284 -4.20 13.12 27.53
C GLY A 284 -4.15 11.96 28.51
N ALA A 285 -4.32 12.26 29.80
CA ALA A 285 -4.29 11.27 30.87
C ALA A 285 -5.44 10.25 30.74
N ASP A 286 -5.20 9.02 31.20
CA ASP A 286 -6.18 7.92 31.19
C ASP A 286 -6.72 7.59 29.80
N THR A 287 -5.85 7.68 28.79
CA THR A 287 -6.18 7.30 27.41
C THR A 287 -5.24 6.22 26.90
N VAL A 288 -5.66 5.59 25.81
CA VAL A 288 -4.88 4.65 25.02
C VAL A 288 -4.86 5.15 23.59
N ASN A 289 -3.76 4.96 22.86
CA ASN A 289 -3.74 5.13 21.41
C ASN A 289 -3.28 3.82 20.79
N THR A 290 -4.12 3.22 19.95
CA THR A 290 -3.73 2.03 19.18
C THR A 290 -3.21 2.47 17.82
N MET A 291 -1.93 2.25 17.57
CA MET A 291 -1.22 2.78 16.42
C MET A 291 -0.80 1.65 15.48
N PRO A 292 -0.99 1.82 14.16
CA PRO A 292 -0.28 1.01 13.17
C PRO A 292 1.24 1.16 13.33
N PRO A 293 2.05 0.15 12.95
CA PRO A 293 3.51 0.20 13.05
C PRO A 293 4.12 1.47 12.42
N ALA A 294 3.62 1.88 11.25
CA ALA A 294 4.10 3.08 10.56
C ALA A 294 3.86 4.37 11.37
N THR A 295 2.68 4.53 11.97
CA THR A 295 2.35 5.71 12.79
C THR A 295 3.17 5.75 14.08
N MET A 296 3.31 4.61 14.76
CA MET A 296 4.12 4.50 15.97
C MET A 296 5.57 4.91 15.70
N LYS A 297 6.10 4.44 14.56
CA LYS A 297 7.45 4.79 14.14
C LYS A 297 7.61 6.28 13.79
N ALA A 298 6.69 6.85 13.02
CA ALA A 298 6.71 8.27 12.69
C ALA A 298 6.69 9.13 13.97
N PHE A 299 5.86 8.74 14.94
CA PHE A 299 5.81 9.42 16.24
C PHE A 299 7.11 9.28 17.04
N ALA A 300 7.74 8.10 17.03
CA ALA A 300 9.04 7.90 17.68
C ALA A 300 10.17 8.75 17.06
N ASP A 301 10.07 9.04 15.76
CA ASP A 301 11.06 9.83 15.02
C ASP A 301 10.92 11.34 15.31
N HIS A 302 9.71 11.90 15.13
CA HIS A 302 9.53 13.36 15.16
C HIS A 302 8.27 13.85 15.90
N GLY A 303 7.58 12.97 16.62
CA GLY A 303 6.39 13.30 17.40
C GLY A 303 6.66 14.23 18.58
N ARG A 304 5.67 15.07 18.91
CA ARG A 304 5.72 16.04 20.02
C ARG A 304 4.63 15.75 21.04
N VAL A 305 5.05 15.62 22.29
CA VAL A 305 4.14 15.36 23.41
C VAL A 305 3.70 16.66 24.06
N ARG A 306 2.38 16.86 24.14
CA ARG A 306 1.71 17.95 24.90
C ARG A 306 0.33 17.47 25.33
N SER A 307 -0.29 18.10 26.33
CA SER A 307 -1.63 17.70 26.80
C SER A 307 -2.75 18.20 25.88
N SER A 308 -2.69 17.83 24.61
CA SER A 308 -3.47 18.40 23.50
C SER A 308 -4.98 18.22 23.63
N LEU A 309 -5.44 17.15 24.29
CA LEU A 309 -6.88 16.91 24.52
C LEU A 309 -7.53 17.95 25.43
N GLU A 310 -6.74 18.66 26.24
CA GLU A 310 -7.23 19.73 27.12
C GLU A 310 -7.10 21.12 26.50
N GLU A 311 -6.42 21.25 25.36
CA GLU A 311 -6.25 22.51 24.63
C GLU A 311 -7.50 22.82 23.78
N ASP A 312 -7.95 24.08 23.79
CA ASP A 312 -8.95 24.63 22.86
C ASP A 312 -10.28 23.83 22.76
N VAL A 313 -10.71 23.17 23.85
CA VAL A 313 -11.92 22.33 23.86
C VAL A 313 -13.20 23.12 23.52
N GLU A 314 -13.28 24.39 23.90
CA GLU A 314 -14.40 25.25 23.52
C GLU A 314 -14.43 25.53 22.02
N GLU A 315 -13.27 25.70 21.38
CA GLU A 315 -13.16 25.92 19.95
C GLU A 315 -13.52 24.66 19.17
N ALA A 316 -13.09 23.48 19.64
CA ALA A 316 -13.53 22.20 19.09
C ALA A 316 -15.07 22.07 19.06
N GLY A 317 -15.75 22.52 20.11
CA GLY A 317 -17.22 22.61 20.14
C GLY A 317 -17.80 23.51 19.06
N LYS A 318 -17.16 24.66 18.79
CA LYS A 318 -17.58 25.59 17.72
C LYS A 318 -17.34 25.01 16.33
N GLU A 319 -16.21 24.35 16.11
CA GLU A 319 -15.86 23.73 14.81
C GLU A 319 -16.87 22.62 14.45
N VAL A 320 -17.24 21.77 15.41
CA VAL A 320 -18.30 20.76 15.20
C VAL A 320 -19.66 21.42 14.96
N ALA A 321 -19.99 22.48 15.69
CA ALA A 321 -21.25 23.21 15.49
C ALA A 321 -21.32 23.90 14.11
N ALA A 322 -20.19 24.40 13.59
CA ALA A 322 -20.10 25.10 12.31
C ALA A 322 -20.45 24.20 11.10
N LEU A 323 -20.32 22.88 11.22
CA LEU A 323 -20.77 21.94 10.17
C LEU A 323 -22.25 22.10 9.84
N LYS A 324 -23.08 22.39 10.86
CA LYS A 324 -24.52 22.60 10.67
C LYS A 324 -24.81 23.84 9.83
N GLU A 325 -23.99 24.88 9.93
CA GLU A 325 -24.14 26.12 9.15
C GLU A 325 -23.99 25.90 7.65
N ILE A 326 -23.20 24.89 7.26
CA ILE A 326 -22.96 24.51 5.86
C ILE A 326 -23.73 23.25 5.43
N GLY A 327 -24.71 22.81 6.24
CA GLY A 327 -25.60 21.71 5.93
C GLY A 327 -24.99 20.31 6.07
N ILE A 328 -23.87 20.16 6.79
CA ILE A 328 -23.22 18.88 7.04
C ILE A 328 -23.61 18.38 8.43
N SER A 329 -24.14 17.15 8.51
CA SER A 329 -24.48 16.50 9.78
C SER A 329 -23.41 15.49 10.17
N LEU A 330 -22.68 15.78 11.25
CA LEU A 330 -21.72 14.83 11.81
C LEU A 330 -22.43 13.56 12.28
N ASP A 331 -23.60 13.67 12.91
CA ASP A 331 -24.39 12.53 13.37
C ASP A 331 -24.69 11.55 12.22
N MET A 332 -25.23 12.04 11.10
CA MET A 332 -25.51 11.19 9.93
C MET A 332 -24.25 10.53 9.37
N ILE A 333 -23.12 11.26 9.33
CA ILE A 333 -21.84 10.71 8.85
C ILE A 333 -21.35 9.61 9.79
N THR A 334 -21.36 9.85 11.10
CA THR A 334 -20.86 8.88 12.10
C THR A 334 -21.71 7.62 12.19
N GLU A 335 -23.03 7.72 12.00
CA GLU A 335 -23.95 6.58 11.87
C GLU A 335 -23.68 5.76 10.61
N ALA A 336 -23.43 6.43 9.47
CA ALA A 336 -23.04 5.76 8.24
C ALA A 336 -21.71 5.02 8.42
N LEU A 337 -20.71 5.68 9.04
CA LEU A 337 -19.40 5.09 9.32
C LEU A 337 -19.48 3.85 10.22
N GLN A 338 -20.37 3.82 11.21
CA GLN A 338 -20.56 2.63 12.04
C GLN A 338 -21.09 1.45 11.22
N LYS A 339 -22.15 1.67 10.41
CA LYS A 339 -22.75 0.65 9.56
C LYS A 339 -21.78 0.13 8.50
N GLU A 340 -21.04 1.04 7.87
CA GLU A 340 -20.00 0.69 6.92
C GLU A 340 -18.83 -0.06 7.58
N GLY A 341 -18.46 0.33 8.80
CA GLY A 341 -17.44 -0.35 9.60
C GLY A 341 -17.79 -1.81 9.87
N LEU A 342 -19.03 -2.09 10.30
CA LEU A 342 -19.52 -3.46 10.49
C LEU A 342 -19.47 -4.27 9.19
N LYS A 343 -19.94 -3.68 8.09
CA LYS A 343 -19.92 -4.32 6.77
C LYS A 343 -18.48 -4.66 6.33
N LYS A 344 -17.54 -3.72 6.47
CA LYS A 344 -16.13 -3.91 6.11
C LYS A 344 -15.48 -5.00 6.99
N PHE A 345 -15.85 -5.10 8.26
CA PHE A 345 -15.37 -6.20 9.11
C PHE A 345 -15.94 -7.55 8.71
N SER A 346 -17.25 -7.66 8.44
CA SER A 346 -17.83 -8.91 7.93
C SER A 346 -17.15 -9.37 6.64
N GLN A 347 -16.93 -8.45 5.70
CA GLN A 347 -16.25 -8.75 4.44
C GLN A 347 -14.80 -9.20 4.66
N SER A 348 -14.07 -8.57 5.58
CA SER A 348 -12.69 -8.96 5.90
C SER A 348 -12.62 -10.34 6.54
N TYR A 349 -13.60 -10.67 7.40
CA TYR A 349 -13.71 -12.00 8.00
C TYR A 349 -14.05 -13.07 6.96
N ASP A 350 -15.00 -12.81 6.05
CA ASP A 350 -15.34 -13.75 4.97
C ASP A 350 -14.13 -14.01 4.05
N LYS A 351 -13.37 -12.95 3.70
CA LYS A 351 -12.12 -13.07 2.95
C LYS A 351 -11.09 -13.91 3.71
N LEU A 352 -10.95 -13.71 5.02
CA LEU A 352 -10.05 -14.49 5.87
C LEU A 352 -10.38 -15.99 5.85
N ILE A 353 -11.66 -16.33 6.03
CA ILE A 353 -12.10 -17.73 6.01
C ILE A 353 -11.87 -18.35 4.63
N ALA A 354 -12.15 -17.61 3.55
CA ALA A 354 -11.87 -18.07 2.19
C ALA A 354 -10.36 -18.31 1.96
N ALA A 355 -9.50 -17.38 2.38
CA ALA A 355 -8.05 -17.51 2.28
C ALA A 355 -7.53 -18.74 3.05
N LEU A 356 -8.12 -19.06 4.20
CA LEU A 356 -7.78 -20.27 4.96
C LEU A 356 -8.19 -21.56 4.24
N GLU A 357 -9.37 -21.60 3.60
CA GLU A 357 -9.80 -22.76 2.81
C GLU A 357 -8.93 -22.95 1.55
N GLU A 358 -8.56 -21.85 0.88
CA GLU A 358 -7.61 -21.88 -0.23
C GLU A 358 -6.24 -22.40 0.23
N LYS A 359 -5.70 -21.85 1.32
CA LYS A 359 -4.42 -22.27 1.90
C LYS A 359 -4.44 -23.74 2.31
N LYS A 360 -5.51 -24.19 2.97
CA LYS A 360 -5.73 -25.61 3.32
C LYS A 360 -5.72 -26.49 2.07
N THR A 361 -6.45 -26.11 1.03
CA THR A 361 -6.49 -26.85 -0.24
C THR A 361 -5.10 -26.96 -0.84
N ALA A 362 -4.35 -25.85 -0.88
CA ALA A 362 -3.00 -25.82 -1.41
C ALA A 362 -2.03 -26.70 -0.61
N LEU A 363 -2.11 -26.68 0.72
CA LEU A 363 -1.28 -27.50 1.62
C LEU A 363 -1.59 -29.01 1.48
N LEU A 364 -2.85 -29.40 1.27
CA LEU A 364 -3.25 -30.80 1.09
C LEU A 364 -2.87 -31.36 -0.29
N HIS A 365 -2.90 -30.54 -1.34
CA HIS A 365 -2.67 -30.98 -2.74
C HIS A 365 -1.26 -30.69 -3.27
N GLY A 366 -0.36 -30.11 -2.45
CA GLY A 366 1.07 -29.95 -2.77
C GLY A 366 1.42 -28.87 -3.81
N SER A 367 0.50 -27.98 -4.17
CA SER A 367 0.73 -26.91 -5.17
C SER A 367 0.78 -25.53 -4.49
N THR A 368 1.90 -25.21 -3.82
CA THR A 368 2.02 -23.95 -3.05
C THR A 368 3.10 -22.98 -3.53
N GLU A 369 4.06 -23.41 -4.36
CA GLU A 369 5.15 -22.52 -4.78
C GLU A 369 4.73 -21.63 -5.96
N ARG A 370 4.46 -20.35 -5.68
CA ARG A 370 4.19 -19.31 -6.68
C ARG A 370 5.44 -18.86 -7.44
N MET A 371 6.64 -19.11 -6.90
CA MET A 371 7.91 -18.73 -7.49
C MET A 371 8.91 -19.88 -7.39
N VAL A 372 9.43 -20.33 -8.53
CA VAL A 372 10.43 -21.40 -8.63
C VAL A 372 11.73 -20.81 -9.16
N LEU A 373 12.83 -21.03 -8.43
CA LEU A 373 14.16 -20.52 -8.76
C LEU A 373 15.07 -21.68 -9.20
N ASN A 374 15.53 -21.63 -10.45
CA ASN A 374 16.58 -22.50 -10.97
C ASN A 374 17.76 -21.61 -11.37
N LEU A 375 18.79 -21.52 -10.51
CA LEU A 375 19.78 -20.45 -10.59
C LEU A 375 21.08 -20.86 -11.30
N GLY A 376 21.09 -22.05 -11.91
CA GLY A 376 22.18 -22.51 -12.77
C GLY A 376 23.56 -22.48 -12.11
N GLY A 377 23.64 -22.84 -10.81
CA GLY A 377 24.88 -22.96 -10.04
C GLY A 377 25.15 -21.82 -9.05
N VAL A 378 24.26 -20.83 -8.95
CA VAL A 378 24.41 -19.65 -8.06
C VAL A 378 23.65 -19.83 -6.72
N GLU A 379 23.00 -20.97 -6.50
CA GLU A 379 22.12 -21.25 -5.34
C GLU A 379 22.85 -21.03 -4.00
N GLN A 380 24.08 -21.54 -3.85
CA GLN A 380 24.86 -21.37 -2.63
C GLN A 380 25.26 -19.91 -2.35
N ALA A 381 25.44 -19.10 -3.39
CA ALA A 381 25.72 -17.67 -3.22
C ALA A 381 24.48 -16.94 -2.69
N VAL A 382 23.31 -17.25 -3.24
CA VAL A 382 22.01 -16.74 -2.78
C VAL A 382 21.72 -17.15 -1.33
N GLU A 383 21.92 -18.43 -0.98
CA GLU A 383 21.72 -18.89 0.40
C GLU A 383 22.65 -18.17 1.39
N ARG A 384 23.92 -17.94 1.03
CA ARG A 384 24.86 -17.17 1.86
C ARG A 384 24.43 -15.70 1.97
N ARG A 385 23.93 -15.10 0.89
CA ARG A 385 23.38 -13.73 0.90
C ARG A 385 22.23 -13.62 1.89
N ILE A 386 21.26 -14.53 1.79
CA ILE A 386 20.09 -14.59 2.68
C ILE A 386 20.54 -14.73 4.15
N LYS A 387 21.44 -15.67 4.46
CA LYS A 387 21.96 -15.86 5.83
C LYS A 387 22.68 -14.62 6.37
N ASN A 388 23.38 -13.88 5.51
CA ASN A 388 24.06 -12.64 5.91
C ASN A 388 23.06 -11.51 6.15
N TRP A 389 22.05 -11.37 5.28
CA TRP A 389 20.96 -10.41 5.45
C TRP A 389 20.14 -10.68 6.71
N GLU A 390 19.91 -11.95 7.07
CA GLU A 390 19.27 -12.31 8.33
C GLU A 390 20.04 -11.76 9.54
N LYS A 391 21.36 -11.97 9.57
CA LYS A 391 22.23 -11.45 10.64
C LYS A 391 22.32 -9.91 10.68
N GLN A 392 22.07 -9.27 9.54
CA GLN A 392 22.09 -7.81 9.39
C GLN A 392 20.72 -7.19 9.60
N GLU A 393 19.70 -8.00 9.93
CA GLU A 393 18.30 -7.56 10.04
C GLU A 393 17.83 -6.79 8.80
N PHE A 394 18.26 -7.22 7.60
CA PHE A 394 18.06 -6.47 6.35
C PHE A 394 16.59 -6.11 6.13
N ASN A 395 15.68 -7.06 6.34
CA ASN A 395 14.25 -6.84 6.11
C ASN A 395 13.71 -5.75 7.05
N LYS A 396 13.94 -5.90 8.35
CA LYS A 396 13.58 -4.89 9.35
C LYS A 396 14.15 -3.52 9.00
N ARG A 397 15.44 -3.44 8.67
CA ARG A 397 16.13 -2.20 8.25
C ARG A 397 15.54 -1.58 6.99
N LEU A 398 15.07 -2.40 6.05
CA LEU A 398 14.41 -1.93 4.81
C LEU A 398 13.07 -1.25 5.15
N TRP A 399 12.23 -1.90 5.94
CA TRP A 399 11.01 -1.30 6.47
C TRP A 399 11.29 -0.11 7.37
N ASP A 400 12.46 -0.11 8.01
CA ASP A 400 12.92 1.01 8.77
C ASP A 400 13.41 2.20 7.93
N LYS A 401 13.38 2.08 6.61
CA LYS A 401 13.89 3.06 5.65
C LYS A 401 15.37 3.40 5.90
N ASP A 402 16.16 2.45 6.41
CA ASP A 402 17.59 2.66 6.70
C ASP A 402 18.40 2.82 5.40
N PRO A 403 18.92 4.03 5.09
CA PRO A 403 19.67 4.26 3.85
C PRO A 403 21.02 3.53 3.84
N THR A 404 21.48 3.05 5.01
CA THR A 404 22.79 2.40 5.12
C THR A 404 22.83 0.97 4.60
N LEU A 405 21.68 0.45 4.15
CA LEU A 405 21.60 -0.80 3.39
C LEU A 405 22.30 -0.71 2.02
N TRP A 406 22.38 0.48 1.42
CA TRP A 406 23.01 0.69 0.11
C TRP A 406 24.39 1.34 0.22
N PHE A 407 24.57 2.28 1.15
CA PHE A 407 25.82 3.02 1.32
C PHE A 407 26.18 3.18 2.80
N SER A 408 27.47 3.08 3.16
CA SER A 408 27.89 3.18 4.56
C SER A 408 27.58 4.53 5.24
N GLN A 409 27.31 5.58 4.46
CA GLN A 409 26.92 6.90 4.96
C GLN A 409 25.46 7.18 4.56
N PRO A 410 24.62 7.72 5.46
CA PRO A 410 23.25 8.08 5.13
C PRO A 410 23.19 9.01 3.93
N THR A 411 22.32 8.69 2.97
CA THR A 411 22.03 9.55 1.82
C THR A 411 20.57 9.97 1.93
N GLU A 412 20.31 11.25 2.23
CA GLU A 412 18.97 11.78 2.51
C GLU A 412 17.96 11.49 1.38
N GLU A 413 18.46 11.44 0.14
CA GLU A 413 17.65 11.10 -1.04
C GLU A 413 17.04 9.69 -0.97
N ILE A 414 17.67 8.71 -0.30
CA ILE A 414 17.13 7.35 -0.16
C ILE A 414 15.95 7.32 0.81
N THR A 415 16.11 7.96 1.97
CA THR A 415 15.11 7.92 3.04
C THR A 415 13.75 8.44 2.57
N ASN A 416 13.76 9.46 1.71
CA ASN A 416 12.55 10.07 1.12
C ASN A 416 12.00 9.35 -0.13
N ARG A 417 12.46 8.12 -0.42
CA ARG A 417 12.04 7.36 -1.62
C ARG A 417 11.51 5.96 -1.31
N LEU A 418 11.36 5.63 -0.03
CA LEU A 418 10.88 4.34 0.46
C LEU A 418 9.40 4.36 0.91
N GLY A 419 8.63 5.39 0.57
CA GLY A 419 7.20 5.47 0.87
C GLY A 419 6.36 4.35 0.26
N TRP A 420 6.86 3.72 -0.81
CA TRP A 420 6.16 2.66 -1.53
C TRP A 420 5.89 1.39 -0.71
N LEU A 421 6.66 1.16 0.36
CA LEU A 421 6.51 -0.01 1.24
C LEU A 421 5.12 -0.08 1.90
N ASN A 422 4.52 1.06 2.24
CA ASN A 422 3.22 1.13 2.92
C ASN A 422 2.05 1.44 1.96
N LEU A 423 2.33 1.61 0.66
CA LEU A 423 1.31 2.07 -0.30
C LEU A 423 0.10 1.14 -0.42
N PRO A 424 0.23 -0.20 -0.45
CA PRO A 424 -0.95 -1.04 -0.60
C PRO A 424 -2.00 -0.80 0.49
N GLU A 425 -1.58 -0.66 1.74
CA GLU A 425 -2.46 -0.34 2.87
C GLU A 425 -3.02 1.09 2.75
N ILE A 426 -2.17 2.08 2.51
CA ILE A 426 -2.57 3.50 2.40
C ILE A 426 -3.58 3.70 1.27
N MET A 427 -3.33 3.11 0.11
CA MET A 427 -4.15 3.29 -1.07
C MET A 427 -5.44 2.50 -1.01
N HIS A 428 -5.49 1.38 -0.27
CA HIS A 428 -6.72 0.61 -0.06
C HIS A 428 -7.87 1.48 0.48
N GLU A 429 -7.55 2.49 1.30
CA GLU A 429 -8.55 3.41 1.86
C GLU A 429 -9.10 4.42 0.85
N GLN A 430 -8.38 4.69 -0.24
CA GLN A 430 -8.79 5.65 -1.26
C GLN A 430 -9.60 5.00 -2.40
N LEU A 431 -9.61 3.66 -2.49
CA LEU A 431 -10.16 2.94 -3.64
C LEU A 431 -11.65 3.17 -3.86
N ASP A 432 -12.43 3.29 -2.78
CA ASP A 432 -13.87 3.58 -2.86
C ASP A 432 -14.09 4.94 -3.56
N SER A 433 -13.35 5.97 -3.16
CA SER A 433 -13.42 7.30 -3.79
C SER A 433 -12.99 7.30 -5.26
N LEU A 434 -11.97 6.51 -5.62
CA LEU A 434 -11.54 6.37 -7.02
C LEU A 434 -12.59 5.67 -7.88
N ASN A 435 -13.22 4.62 -7.35
CA ASN A 435 -14.30 3.90 -8.03
C ASN A 435 -15.55 4.77 -8.20
N GLU A 436 -15.91 5.54 -7.18
CA GLU A 436 -17.00 6.53 -7.26
C GLU A 436 -16.72 7.55 -8.36
N PHE A 437 -15.52 8.13 -8.38
CA PHE A 437 -15.14 9.07 -9.43
C PHE A 437 -15.17 8.43 -10.83
N ALA A 438 -14.67 7.21 -10.97
CA ALA A 438 -14.73 6.50 -12.25
C ALA A 438 -16.17 6.21 -12.70
N LYS A 439 -17.06 5.90 -11.76
CA LYS A 439 -18.49 5.70 -12.01
C LYS A 439 -19.17 7.01 -12.45
N GLU A 440 -18.86 8.14 -11.82
CA GLU A 440 -19.33 9.46 -12.24
C GLU A 440 -18.92 9.75 -13.70
N ILE A 441 -17.66 9.53 -14.05
CA ILE A 441 -17.15 9.73 -15.42
C ILE A 441 -17.88 8.84 -16.43
N LYS A 442 -18.14 7.58 -16.06
CA LYS A 442 -18.94 6.66 -16.87
C LYS A 442 -20.39 7.14 -17.05
N GLU A 443 -21.04 7.58 -15.98
CA GLU A 443 -22.44 8.04 -16.01
C GLU A 443 -22.62 9.34 -16.81
N GLU A 444 -21.59 10.20 -16.84
CA GLU A 444 -21.56 11.39 -17.70
C GLU A 444 -21.35 11.07 -19.19
N GLY A 445 -21.12 9.81 -19.55
CA GLY A 445 -21.02 9.37 -20.95
C GLY A 445 -19.66 9.64 -21.61
N ILE A 446 -18.60 9.82 -20.82
CA ILE A 446 -17.23 9.91 -21.35
C ILE A 446 -16.84 8.57 -22.00
N LYS A 447 -16.32 8.64 -23.24
CA LYS A 447 -15.98 7.48 -24.07
C LYS A 447 -14.48 7.24 -24.17
N ASP A 448 -13.69 8.31 -24.05
CA ASP A 448 -12.23 8.26 -24.18
C ASP A 448 -11.57 8.96 -22.99
N VAL A 449 -10.51 8.35 -22.49
CA VAL A 449 -9.58 8.92 -21.53
C VAL A 449 -8.21 8.98 -22.20
N VAL A 450 -7.63 10.17 -22.27
CA VAL A 450 -6.29 10.37 -22.81
C VAL A 450 -5.36 10.78 -21.67
N LEU A 451 -4.43 9.89 -21.32
CA LEU A 451 -3.40 10.17 -20.33
C LEU A 451 -2.21 10.87 -21.00
N LEU A 452 -1.90 12.06 -20.51
CA LEU A 452 -0.79 12.90 -20.94
C LEU A 452 0.32 12.75 -19.89
N GLY A 453 1.26 11.84 -20.14
CA GLY A 453 2.25 11.41 -19.16
C GLY A 453 3.54 10.91 -19.80
N MET A 454 4.57 10.69 -18.99
CA MET A 454 5.88 10.20 -19.45
C MET A 454 6.56 9.37 -18.35
N GLY A 455 7.19 8.27 -18.73
CA GLY A 455 7.92 7.39 -17.82
C GLY A 455 7.01 6.76 -16.76
N GLY A 456 7.30 7.02 -15.48
CA GLY A 456 6.58 6.40 -14.36
C GLY A 456 5.09 6.76 -14.30
N SER A 457 4.68 7.88 -14.92
CA SER A 457 3.27 8.29 -15.01
C SER A 457 2.52 7.70 -16.22
N SER A 458 3.19 6.95 -17.11
CA SER A 458 2.60 6.40 -18.34
C SER A 458 2.63 4.86 -18.40
N LEU A 459 3.73 4.22 -18.00
CA LEU A 459 3.93 2.78 -18.25
C LEU A 459 2.99 1.88 -17.44
N ALA A 460 2.81 2.12 -16.14
CA ALA A 460 1.87 1.32 -15.35
C ALA A 460 0.42 1.45 -15.86
N PRO A 461 -0.10 2.66 -16.16
CA PRO A 461 -1.38 2.83 -16.85
C PRO A 461 -1.49 2.06 -18.18
N GLU A 462 -0.45 2.07 -19.02
CA GLU A 462 -0.45 1.33 -20.29
C GLU A 462 -0.52 -0.19 -20.04
N VAL A 463 0.25 -0.70 -19.08
CA VAL A 463 0.20 -2.12 -18.68
C VAL A 463 -1.21 -2.50 -18.22
N PHE A 464 -1.84 -1.70 -17.37
CA PHE A 464 -3.20 -1.95 -16.90
C PHE A 464 -4.23 -1.89 -18.04
N ALA A 465 -4.14 -0.87 -18.91
CA ALA A 465 -5.02 -0.74 -20.07
C ALA A 465 -4.95 -1.96 -20.99
N ARG A 466 -3.74 -2.49 -21.24
CA ARG A 466 -3.51 -3.65 -22.11
C ARG A 466 -3.88 -4.97 -21.47
N THR A 467 -3.79 -5.07 -20.15
CA THR A 467 -4.06 -6.30 -19.40
C THR A 467 -5.55 -6.48 -19.16
N PHE A 468 -6.23 -5.43 -18.69
CA PHE A 468 -7.65 -5.48 -18.29
C PHE A 468 -8.60 -5.06 -19.40
N GLY A 469 -8.18 -4.17 -20.31
CA GLY A 469 -9.07 -3.53 -21.26
C GLY A 469 -10.11 -2.64 -20.56
N SER A 470 -11.09 -2.15 -21.32
CA SER A 470 -12.21 -1.37 -20.77
C SER A 470 -13.40 -2.27 -20.46
N ALA A 471 -13.88 -2.21 -19.23
CA ALA A 471 -15.11 -2.87 -18.82
C ALA A 471 -16.34 -2.23 -19.51
N PRO A 472 -17.47 -2.95 -19.63
CA PRO A 472 -18.66 -2.44 -20.30
C PRO A 472 -19.14 -1.08 -19.76
N GLY A 473 -19.25 -0.11 -20.68
CA GLY A 473 -19.69 1.26 -20.41
C GLY A 473 -18.61 2.17 -19.81
N TYR A 474 -17.41 1.67 -19.49
CA TYR A 474 -16.29 2.51 -19.08
C TYR A 474 -15.52 3.01 -20.32
N PRO A 475 -14.86 4.19 -20.23
CA PRO A 475 -14.11 4.75 -21.34
C PRO A 475 -12.88 3.91 -21.72
N ARG A 476 -12.39 4.13 -22.94
CA ARG A 476 -11.11 3.61 -23.41
C ARG A 476 -9.97 4.48 -22.90
N LEU A 477 -8.95 3.87 -22.32
CA LEU A 477 -7.72 4.57 -21.96
C LEU A 477 -6.72 4.57 -23.12
N THR A 478 -6.12 5.72 -23.37
CA THR A 478 -5.02 5.90 -24.32
C THR A 478 -3.90 6.64 -23.62
N VAL A 479 -2.75 5.99 -23.48
CA VAL A 479 -1.55 6.61 -22.97
C VAL A 479 -0.82 7.30 -24.12
N LEU A 480 -0.59 8.61 -23.98
CA LEU A 480 0.19 9.41 -24.92
C LEU A 480 1.49 9.81 -24.23
N ASP A 481 2.56 9.09 -24.57
CA ASP A 481 3.92 9.25 -24.04
C ASP A 481 4.97 9.47 -25.15
N SER A 482 4.53 9.65 -26.39
CA SER A 482 5.40 9.94 -27.54
C SER A 482 5.13 11.33 -28.09
N THR A 483 6.18 12.13 -28.20
CA THR A 483 6.14 13.48 -28.81
C THR A 483 6.09 13.46 -30.33
N HIS A 484 6.08 12.29 -30.97
CA HIS A 484 6.05 12.17 -32.43
C HIS A 484 4.75 12.79 -32.97
N PRO A 485 4.81 13.77 -33.90
CA PRO A 485 3.62 14.51 -34.35
C PRO A 485 2.48 13.61 -34.85
N ASP A 486 2.80 12.60 -35.66
CA ASP A 486 1.79 11.66 -36.16
C ASP A 486 1.10 10.85 -35.04
N SER A 487 1.77 10.61 -33.92
CA SER A 487 1.18 9.92 -32.76
C SER A 487 0.15 10.82 -32.09
N VAL A 488 0.53 12.08 -31.86
CA VAL A 488 -0.36 13.11 -31.26
C VAL A 488 -1.56 13.35 -32.17
N GLN A 489 -1.33 13.48 -33.47
CA GLN A 489 -2.37 13.66 -34.47
C GLN A 489 -3.32 12.45 -34.53
N ALA A 490 -2.79 11.22 -34.56
CA ALA A 490 -3.62 10.01 -34.59
C ALA A 490 -4.53 9.90 -33.36
N VAL A 491 -4.07 10.31 -32.18
CA VAL A 491 -4.94 10.41 -31.00
C VAL A 491 -6.00 11.48 -31.21
N SER A 492 -5.61 12.68 -31.66
CA SER A 492 -6.52 13.80 -31.90
C SER A 492 -7.61 13.53 -32.93
N GLU A 493 -7.36 12.69 -33.94
CA GLU A 493 -8.31 12.34 -35.00
C GLU A 493 -9.29 11.23 -34.57
N ARG A 494 -8.91 10.41 -33.59
CA ARG A 494 -9.71 9.26 -33.15
C ARG A 494 -10.73 9.61 -32.06
N ILE A 495 -10.44 10.63 -31.26
CA ILE A 495 -11.24 11.00 -30.08
C ILE A 495 -12.36 11.98 -30.43
N ASP A 496 -13.43 11.92 -29.64
CA ASP A 496 -14.50 12.91 -29.64
C ASP A 496 -14.32 13.86 -28.44
N LEU A 497 -14.01 15.14 -28.70
CA LEU A 497 -13.62 16.10 -27.66
C LEU A 497 -14.73 16.31 -26.61
N ASP A 498 -16.00 16.26 -27.02
CA ASP A 498 -17.15 16.44 -26.12
C ASP A 498 -17.34 15.25 -25.16
N HIS A 499 -16.72 14.12 -25.47
CA HIS A 499 -16.80 12.88 -24.70
C HIS A 499 -15.42 12.34 -24.31
N THR A 500 -14.42 13.23 -24.21
CA THR A 500 -13.07 12.87 -23.78
C THR A 500 -12.69 13.52 -22.47
N LEU A 501 -12.06 12.75 -21.59
CA LEU A 501 -11.37 13.21 -20.39
C LEU A 501 -9.85 13.14 -20.58
N PHE A 502 -9.13 14.20 -20.25
CA PHE A 502 -7.68 14.29 -20.30
C PHE A 502 -7.09 14.22 -18.89
N ILE A 503 -6.11 13.35 -18.69
CA ILE A 503 -5.35 13.26 -17.43
C ILE A 503 -3.98 13.88 -17.65
N VAL A 504 -3.71 15.02 -17.03
CA VAL A 504 -2.37 15.62 -17.03
C VAL A 504 -1.58 15.03 -15.85
N ALA A 505 -0.65 14.13 -16.13
CA ALA A 505 0.03 13.33 -15.11
C ALA A 505 1.53 13.69 -15.02
N SER A 506 1.88 14.55 -14.06
CA SER A 506 3.27 14.95 -13.80
C SER A 506 3.45 15.27 -12.33
N LYS A 507 4.36 14.54 -11.66
CA LYS A 507 4.65 14.75 -10.23
C LYS A 507 5.15 16.17 -9.94
N SER A 508 6.09 16.69 -10.74
CA SER A 508 6.62 18.05 -10.58
C SER A 508 5.74 19.14 -11.18
N GLY A 509 4.83 18.79 -12.10
CA GLY A 509 4.10 19.73 -12.93
C GLY A 509 4.95 20.47 -13.97
N THR A 510 6.24 20.15 -14.09
CA THR A 510 7.19 20.84 -14.99
C THR A 510 7.71 19.97 -16.12
N THR A 511 7.35 18.69 -16.17
CA THR A 511 7.76 17.77 -17.24
C THR A 511 7.33 18.33 -18.60
N LEU A 512 8.25 18.39 -19.56
CA LEU A 512 8.04 19.11 -20.81
C LEU A 512 6.94 18.45 -21.65
N GLU A 513 6.99 17.12 -21.79
CA GLU A 513 6.14 16.34 -22.67
C GLU A 513 4.66 16.41 -22.24
N PRO A 514 4.28 16.13 -20.98
CA PRO A 514 2.91 16.33 -20.51
C PRO A 514 2.40 17.76 -20.68
N ASN A 515 3.26 18.77 -20.46
CA ASN A 515 2.91 20.19 -20.63
C ASN A 515 2.68 20.56 -22.11
N LEU A 516 3.46 19.99 -23.04
CA LEU A 516 3.25 20.14 -24.49
C LEU A 516 1.93 19.51 -24.92
N PHE A 517 1.66 18.28 -24.48
CA PHE A 517 0.40 17.60 -24.78
C PHE A 517 -0.80 18.37 -24.20
N PHE A 518 -0.70 18.83 -22.95
CA PHE A 518 -1.73 19.66 -22.34
C PHE A 518 -1.98 20.91 -23.17
N THR A 519 -0.93 21.64 -23.56
CA THR A 519 -1.07 22.87 -24.36
C THR A 519 -1.78 22.59 -25.69
N TYR A 520 -1.41 21.50 -26.37
CA TYR A 520 -2.06 21.07 -27.61
C TYR A 520 -3.55 20.75 -27.41
N PHE A 521 -3.89 19.83 -26.51
CA PHE A 521 -5.29 19.41 -26.31
C PHE A 521 -6.15 20.51 -25.67
N TRP A 522 -5.60 21.31 -24.76
CA TRP A 522 -6.29 22.48 -24.22
C TRP A 522 -6.70 23.45 -25.32
N SER A 523 -5.83 23.70 -26.30
CA SER A 523 -6.16 24.58 -27.43
C SER A 523 -7.32 24.05 -28.28
N LYS A 524 -7.41 22.72 -28.46
CA LYS A 524 -8.47 22.05 -29.21
C LYS A 524 -9.78 22.08 -28.43
N VAL A 525 -9.76 21.65 -27.17
CA VAL A 525 -10.93 21.57 -26.30
C VAL A 525 -11.51 22.97 -26.07
N LYS A 526 -10.68 23.98 -25.77
CA LYS A 526 -11.12 25.37 -25.60
C LYS A 526 -11.85 25.94 -26.83
N GLY A 527 -11.49 25.47 -28.03
CA GLY A 527 -12.16 25.88 -29.27
C GLY A 527 -13.45 25.12 -29.57
N ALA A 528 -13.73 24.01 -28.87
CA ALA A 528 -14.79 23.06 -29.19
C ALA A 528 -15.91 22.99 -28.13
N VAL A 529 -15.58 23.10 -26.83
CA VAL A 529 -16.55 22.95 -25.73
C VAL A 529 -16.70 24.22 -24.90
N ALA A 530 -17.89 24.40 -24.29
CA ALA A 530 -18.22 25.57 -23.48
C ALA A 530 -17.46 25.62 -22.13
N ASP A 531 -17.22 24.47 -21.50
CA ASP A 531 -16.49 24.35 -20.23
C ASP A 531 -15.28 23.42 -20.37
N PRO A 532 -14.14 23.93 -20.89
CA PRO A 532 -12.96 23.12 -21.15
C PRO A 532 -12.40 22.47 -19.87
N GLY A 533 -12.49 23.15 -18.73
CA GLY A 533 -11.93 22.68 -17.46
C GLY A 533 -12.51 21.32 -17.02
N ARG A 534 -13.80 21.08 -17.28
CA ARG A 534 -14.48 19.80 -16.98
C ARG A 534 -13.91 18.60 -17.73
N HIS A 535 -13.16 18.81 -18.81
CA HIS A 535 -12.52 17.75 -19.57
C HIS A 535 -11.09 17.45 -19.11
N PHE A 536 -10.57 18.14 -18.09
CA PHE A 536 -9.22 17.91 -17.58
C PHE A 536 -9.22 17.55 -16.10
N ILE A 537 -8.37 16.60 -15.75
CA ILE A 537 -7.92 16.35 -14.39
C ILE A 537 -6.39 16.40 -14.32
N ALA A 538 -5.85 16.63 -13.13
CA ALA A 538 -4.42 16.60 -12.89
C ALA A 538 -4.07 15.60 -11.80
N ILE A 539 -2.94 14.91 -11.95
CA ILE A 539 -2.29 14.12 -10.89
C ILE A 539 -0.89 14.72 -10.69
N THR A 540 -0.65 15.31 -9.52
CA THR A 540 0.57 16.09 -9.23
C THR A 540 0.82 16.19 -7.72
N ASP A 541 2.03 16.58 -7.29
CA ASP A 541 2.26 16.90 -5.87
C ASP A 541 1.58 18.23 -5.49
N SER A 542 1.23 18.40 -4.22
CA SER A 542 0.71 19.68 -3.70
C SER A 542 1.79 20.78 -3.74
N GLY A 543 1.38 22.01 -4.05
CA GLY A 543 2.24 23.19 -4.25
C GLY A 543 2.86 23.32 -5.64
N THR A 544 2.48 22.50 -6.61
CA THR A 544 3.10 22.47 -7.94
C THR A 544 2.48 23.46 -8.94
N PRO A 545 3.20 23.87 -10.01
CA PRO A 545 2.63 24.67 -11.08
C PRO A 545 1.42 24.02 -11.76
N LEU A 546 1.40 22.68 -11.86
CA LEU A 546 0.27 21.95 -12.44
C LEU A 546 -0.98 22.02 -11.54
N GLU A 547 -0.82 22.00 -10.22
CA GLU A 547 -1.94 22.24 -9.31
C GLU A 547 -2.50 23.65 -9.50
N ALA A 548 -1.64 24.67 -9.50
CA ALA A 548 -2.04 26.05 -9.71
C ALA A 548 -2.75 26.22 -11.06
N LEU A 549 -2.22 25.59 -12.11
CA LEU A 549 -2.84 25.55 -13.44
C LEU A 549 -4.23 24.91 -13.38
N GLY A 550 -4.36 23.74 -12.76
CA GLY A 550 -5.64 23.04 -12.64
C GLY A 550 -6.69 23.88 -11.93
N ARG A 551 -6.33 24.54 -10.81
CA ARG A 551 -7.21 25.48 -10.10
C ARG A 551 -7.60 26.67 -10.97
N ASN A 552 -6.63 27.33 -11.60
CA ASN A 552 -6.85 28.51 -12.44
C ASN A 552 -7.67 28.23 -13.70
N ARG A 553 -7.60 27.00 -14.23
CA ARG A 553 -8.30 26.56 -15.43
C ARG A 553 -9.61 25.83 -15.14
N GLY A 554 -10.01 25.71 -13.88
CA GLY A 554 -11.24 25.05 -13.47
C GLY A 554 -11.25 23.56 -13.81
N PHE A 555 -10.12 22.87 -13.67
CA PHE A 555 -10.06 21.43 -13.87
C PHE A 555 -11.10 20.73 -13.01
N ARG A 556 -11.70 19.67 -13.55
CA ARG A 556 -12.72 18.87 -12.84
C ARG A 556 -12.23 18.44 -11.46
N LYS A 557 -10.99 17.97 -11.37
CA LYS A 557 -10.34 17.56 -10.12
C LYS A 557 -8.82 17.63 -10.24
N VAL A 558 -8.16 18.00 -9.14
CA VAL A 558 -6.71 17.87 -8.95
C VAL A 558 -6.49 16.83 -7.86
N PHE A 559 -5.75 15.77 -8.19
CA PHE A 559 -5.40 14.68 -7.32
C PHE A 559 -3.96 14.87 -6.82
N HIS A 560 -3.76 14.80 -5.50
CA HIS A 560 -2.46 14.98 -4.87
C HIS A 560 -1.75 13.64 -4.70
N ALA A 561 -0.54 13.53 -5.27
CA ALA A 561 0.30 12.35 -5.14
C ALA A 561 1.09 12.34 -3.82
N HIS A 562 1.55 11.16 -3.41
CA HIS A 562 2.44 11.02 -2.25
C HIS A 562 3.87 11.50 -2.59
N ARG A 563 4.45 12.30 -1.69
CA ARG A 563 5.73 13.00 -1.92
C ARG A 563 6.95 12.09 -1.80
N ASP A 564 6.90 11.07 -0.95
CA ASP A 564 8.05 10.24 -0.52
C ASP A 564 8.34 9.01 -1.41
N LEU A 565 8.04 9.10 -2.71
CA LEU A 565 8.29 8.04 -3.70
C LEU A 565 8.87 8.54 -5.02
N GLY A 566 9.65 7.68 -5.69
CA GLY A 566 10.16 7.91 -7.05
C GLY A 566 9.11 7.55 -8.11
N GLY A 567 9.19 8.16 -9.30
CA GLY A 567 8.20 7.97 -10.36
C GLY A 567 8.02 6.51 -10.80
N ARG A 568 9.10 5.72 -10.91
CA ARG A 568 8.99 4.30 -11.29
C ARG A 568 8.40 3.38 -10.22
N TYR A 569 8.30 3.86 -8.97
CA TYR A 569 7.67 3.17 -7.83
C TYR A 569 6.23 3.69 -7.58
N SER A 570 5.59 4.32 -8.57
CA SER A 570 4.27 4.93 -8.43
C SER A 570 3.12 4.11 -9.02
N ALA A 571 3.37 2.86 -9.43
CA ALA A 571 2.38 2.02 -10.12
C ALA A 571 1.12 1.77 -9.28
N LEU A 572 1.27 1.60 -7.96
CA LEU A 572 0.17 1.40 -7.02
C LEU A 572 -0.32 2.70 -6.38
N THR A 573 0.04 3.87 -6.91
CA THR A 573 -0.47 5.17 -6.46
C THR A 573 -1.61 5.65 -7.37
N LEU A 574 -2.08 6.88 -7.16
CA LEU A 574 -3.01 7.57 -8.07
C LEU A 574 -2.54 7.56 -9.54
N PHE A 575 -1.23 7.57 -9.81
CA PHE A 575 -0.71 7.53 -11.18
C PHE A 575 -1.10 6.25 -11.94
N GLY A 576 -1.18 5.10 -11.28
CA GLY A 576 -1.62 3.84 -11.91
C GLY A 576 -3.08 3.49 -11.60
N LEU A 577 -3.52 3.70 -10.36
CA LEU A 577 -4.83 3.24 -9.89
C LEU A 577 -5.99 4.08 -10.42
N LEU A 578 -5.84 5.41 -10.57
CA LEU A 578 -6.92 6.23 -11.13
C LEU A 578 -7.19 5.89 -12.61
N PRO A 579 -6.18 5.79 -13.50
CA PRO A 579 -6.41 5.30 -14.86
C PRO A 579 -7.00 3.88 -14.92
N ALA A 580 -6.60 2.98 -14.01
CA ALA A 580 -7.17 1.63 -13.92
C ALA A 580 -8.66 1.65 -13.49
N ALA A 581 -9.02 2.51 -12.53
CA ALA A 581 -10.41 2.70 -12.11
C ALA A 581 -11.27 3.21 -13.28
N LEU A 582 -10.75 4.18 -14.05
CA LEU A 582 -11.46 4.79 -15.18
C LEU A 582 -11.77 3.82 -16.31
N ILE A 583 -11.00 2.75 -16.48
CA ILE A 583 -11.34 1.66 -17.43
C ILE A 583 -12.23 0.58 -16.81
N GLY A 584 -12.60 0.71 -15.54
CA GLY A 584 -13.43 -0.23 -14.80
C GLY A 584 -12.70 -1.50 -14.36
N ALA A 585 -11.37 -1.45 -14.21
CA ALA A 585 -10.61 -2.55 -13.59
C ALA A 585 -10.94 -2.64 -12.09
N ASP A 586 -10.90 -3.85 -11.53
CA ASP A 586 -11.11 -4.08 -10.09
C ASP A 586 -9.85 -3.67 -9.31
N ILE A 587 -9.74 -2.37 -9.02
CA ILE A 587 -8.61 -1.80 -8.27
C ILE A 587 -8.56 -2.30 -6.82
N HIS A 588 -9.70 -2.73 -6.25
CA HIS A 588 -9.75 -3.37 -4.92
C HIS A 588 -8.99 -4.68 -4.97
N LYS A 589 -9.33 -5.56 -5.92
CA LYS A 589 -8.62 -6.82 -6.11
C LYS A 589 -7.14 -6.62 -6.43
N LEU A 590 -6.80 -5.64 -7.28
CA LEU A 590 -5.42 -5.33 -7.65
C LEU A 590 -4.56 -4.95 -6.43
N VAL A 591 -5.04 -4.01 -5.62
CA VAL A 591 -4.34 -3.53 -4.42
C VAL A 591 -4.37 -4.57 -3.30
N ASP A 592 -5.45 -5.35 -3.17
CA ASP A 592 -5.51 -6.49 -2.27
C ASP A 592 -4.37 -7.49 -2.54
N ARG A 593 -4.09 -7.81 -3.82
CA ARG A 593 -2.96 -8.69 -4.20
C ARG A 593 -1.61 -8.07 -3.87
N ALA A 594 -1.46 -6.76 -4.04
CA ALA A 594 -0.25 -6.05 -3.65
C ALA A 594 -0.04 -6.04 -2.13
N TRP A 595 -1.11 -5.88 -1.34
CA TRP A 595 -1.04 -5.89 0.11
C TRP A 595 -0.68 -7.27 0.66
N VAL A 596 -1.22 -8.34 0.06
CA VAL A 596 -0.76 -9.72 0.34
C VAL A 596 0.75 -9.84 0.13
N ALA A 597 1.30 -9.27 -0.95
CA ALA A 597 2.75 -9.27 -1.20
C ALA A 597 3.54 -8.47 -0.15
N ALA A 598 3.00 -7.32 0.28
CA ALA A 598 3.58 -6.48 1.31
C ALA A 598 3.66 -7.20 2.66
N GLU A 599 2.59 -7.89 3.07
CA GLU A 599 2.63 -8.73 4.27
C GLU A 599 3.57 -9.93 4.11
N GLY A 600 3.68 -10.51 2.91
CA GLY A 600 4.71 -11.51 2.60
C GLY A 600 6.14 -10.99 2.78
N CYS A 601 6.32 -9.67 2.78
CA CYS A 601 7.61 -9.01 2.96
C CYS A 601 7.74 -8.23 4.27
N ALA A 602 6.75 -8.22 5.16
CA ALA A 602 6.74 -7.34 6.34
C ALA A 602 8.00 -7.46 7.23
N PHE A 603 8.31 -6.41 7.98
CA PHE A 603 9.53 -6.23 8.78
C PHE A 603 9.91 -7.41 9.69
N CYS A 604 8.93 -8.15 10.22
CA CYS A 604 9.13 -9.29 11.12
C CYS A 604 9.24 -10.66 10.41
N VAL A 605 9.08 -10.70 9.08
CA VAL A 605 9.28 -11.91 8.29
C VAL A 605 10.78 -12.16 8.11
N SER A 606 11.23 -13.38 8.41
CA SER A 606 12.62 -13.80 8.18
C SER A 606 13.00 -13.67 6.70
N VAL A 607 14.22 -13.24 6.40
CA VAL A 607 14.68 -12.94 5.03
C VAL A 607 14.51 -14.13 4.10
N GLY A 608 14.78 -15.35 4.57
CA GLY A 608 14.64 -16.59 3.78
C GLY A 608 13.20 -16.99 3.46
N LYS A 609 12.20 -16.32 4.06
CA LYS A 609 10.77 -16.50 3.78
C LYS A 609 10.15 -15.28 3.09
N THR A 610 10.93 -14.22 2.83
CA THR A 610 10.48 -12.99 2.19
C THR A 610 10.64 -13.08 0.67
N PRO A 611 9.55 -13.22 -0.12
CA PRO A 611 9.66 -13.48 -1.56
C PRO A 611 10.40 -12.39 -2.34
N GLY A 612 10.19 -11.12 -1.98
CA GLY A 612 10.88 -9.99 -2.61
C GLY A 612 12.40 -10.02 -2.37
N LEU A 613 12.85 -10.37 -1.16
CA LEU A 613 14.27 -10.47 -0.83
C LEU A 613 14.90 -11.72 -1.45
N MET A 614 14.19 -12.85 -1.50
CA MET A 614 14.67 -14.04 -2.22
C MET A 614 14.90 -13.75 -3.70
N LEU A 615 13.94 -13.08 -4.35
CA LEU A 615 14.09 -12.64 -5.74
C LEU A 615 15.24 -11.65 -5.88
N GLY A 616 15.33 -10.62 -5.03
CA GLY A 616 16.42 -9.64 -5.06
C GLY A 616 17.81 -10.24 -4.87
N ALA A 617 17.95 -11.23 -3.99
CA ALA A 617 19.19 -12.00 -3.82
C ALA A 617 19.54 -12.78 -5.09
N ALA A 618 18.56 -13.44 -5.72
CA ALA A 618 18.78 -14.13 -6.98
C ALA A 618 19.22 -13.16 -8.09
N LEU A 619 18.52 -12.04 -8.28
CA LEU A 619 18.84 -11.02 -9.28
C LEU A 619 20.26 -10.45 -9.10
N GLY A 620 20.62 -10.07 -7.87
CA GLY A 620 21.93 -9.50 -7.57
C GLY A 620 23.07 -10.49 -7.75
N GLU A 621 22.94 -11.72 -7.24
CA GLU A 621 23.98 -12.75 -7.35
C GLU A 621 24.14 -13.26 -8.79
N LEU A 622 23.06 -13.39 -9.56
CA LEU A 622 23.12 -13.70 -10.99
C LEU A 622 23.91 -12.61 -11.73
N ALA A 623 23.62 -11.33 -11.49
CA ALA A 623 24.36 -10.23 -12.09
C ALA A 623 25.85 -10.25 -11.73
N LEU A 624 26.20 -10.49 -10.46
CA LEU A 624 27.60 -10.62 -10.02
C LEU A 624 28.32 -11.84 -10.64
N SER A 625 27.59 -12.90 -10.97
CA SER A 625 28.12 -14.09 -11.65
C SER A 625 28.35 -13.90 -13.15
N GLY A 626 28.10 -12.71 -13.70
CA GLY A 626 28.21 -12.40 -15.12
C GLY A 626 26.92 -12.62 -15.91
N ARG A 627 25.80 -12.93 -15.25
CA ARG A 627 24.48 -13.08 -15.85
C ARG A 627 23.66 -11.80 -15.66
N GLY A 628 24.14 -10.70 -16.25
CA GLY A 628 23.57 -9.37 -16.08
C GLY A 628 22.35 -9.06 -16.95
N LYS A 629 21.96 -9.92 -17.89
CA LYS A 629 20.80 -9.69 -18.78
C LYS A 629 19.57 -10.47 -18.33
N ALA A 630 18.47 -9.78 -18.05
CA ALA A 630 17.21 -10.36 -17.63
C ALA A 630 16.23 -10.42 -18.80
N THR A 631 16.06 -11.58 -19.43
CA THR A 631 15.10 -11.75 -20.53
C THR A 631 13.74 -12.17 -20.00
N PHE A 632 12.69 -11.45 -20.38
CA PHE A 632 11.33 -11.69 -19.89
C PHE A 632 10.45 -12.42 -20.90
N LEU A 633 9.77 -13.45 -20.41
CA LEU A 633 8.72 -14.20 -21.10
C LEU A 633 7.44 -14.06 -20.27
N ALA A 634 6.30 -13.82 -20.91
CA ALA A 634 5.03 -13.64 -20.22
C ALA A 634 3.88 -14.22 -21.03
N SER A 635 2.92 -14.84 -20.36
CA SER A 635 1.68 -15.32 -20.97
C SER A 635 0.92 -14.20 -21.67
N GLN A 636 0.15 -14.55 -22.70
CA GLN A 636 -0.50 -13.59 -23.60
C GLN A 636 -1.33 -12.52 -22.87
N GLY A 637 -2.11 -12.93 -21.88
CA GLY A 637 -3.00 -12.08 -21.09
C GLY A 637 -2.30 -11.02 -20.25
N ILE A 638 -0.99 -11.16 -20.01
CA ILE A 638 -0.13 -10.23 -19.26
C ILE A 638 1.16 -9.88 -20.02
N SER A 639 1.17 -10.07 -21.34
CA SER A 639 2.35 -9.92 -22.21
C SER A 639 3.01 -8.53 -22.16
N ARG A 640 2.29 -7.51 -21.68
CA ARG A 640 2.79 -6.13 -21.50
C ARG A 640 3.40 -5.85 -20.13
N PHE A 641 3.20 -6.72 -19.15
CA PHE A 641 3.75 -6.53 -17.81
C PHE A 641 5.28 -6.30 -17.79
N PRO A 642 6.10 -7.01 -18.60
CA PRO A 642 7.55 -6.76 -18.67
C PRO A 642 7.95 -5.35 -19.10
N SER A 643 7.10 -4.59 -19.81
CA SER A 643 7.42 -3.22 -20.22
C SER A 643 7.54 -2.25 -19.04
N TRP A 644 6.79 -2.48 -17.96
CA TRP A 644 6.96 -1.70 -16.72
C TRP A 644 8.21 -2.15 -15.95
N LEU A 645 8.48 -3.47 -15.89
CA LEU A 645 9.69 -4.01 -15.27
C LEU A 645 10.97 -3.51 -15.93
N GLU A 646 10.95 -3.31 -17.26
CA GLU A 646 12.06 -2.73 -18.01
C GLU A 646 12.45 -1.36 -17.43
N GLN A 647 11.48 -0.46 -17.22
CA GLN A 647 11.76 0.82 -16.59
C GLN A 647 12.23 0.66 -15.14
N LEU A 648 11.53 -0.15 -14.35
CA LEU A 648 11.87 -0.36 -12.94
C LEU A 648 13.33 -0.82 -12.78
N ILE A 649 13.75 -1.82 -13.56
CA ILE A 649 15.08 -2.42 -13.45
C ILE A 649 16.14 -1.52 -14.07
N ALA A 650 15.91 -1.00 -15.29
CA ALA A 650 16.92 -0.21 -15.99
C ALA A 650 17.25 1.08 -15.23
N GLU A 651 16.23 1.86 -14.85
CA GLU A 651 16.45 3.13 -14.13
C GLU A 651 16.93 2.92 -12.69
N SER A 652 16.61 1.79 -12.05
CA SER A 652 17.09 1.52 -10.70
C SER A 652 18.51 0.96 -10.70
N THR A 653 18.84 0.08 -11.64
CA THR A 653 20.09 -0.69 -11.59
C THR A 653 21.19 -0.20 -12.52
N GLY A 654 20.86 0.40 -13.67
CA GLY A 654 21.82 0.82 -14.69
C GLY A 654 22.58 2.08 -14.28
N LYS A 655 23.56 1.95 -13.38
CA LYS A 655 24.31 3.08 -12.80
C LYS A 655 25.77 2.71 -12.58
N ALA A 656 26.66 3.71 -12.71
CA ALA A 656 28.08 3.57 -12.39
C ALA A 656 28.77 2.38 -13.10
N GLY A 657 28.39 2.10 -14.35
CA GLY A 657 28.92 0.98 -15.15
C GLY A 657 28.49 -0.41 -14.66
N ARG A 658 27.50 -0.48 -13.78
CA ARG A 658 26.87 -1.71 -13.27
C ARG A 658 25.38 -1.69 -13.60
N GLY A 659 24.76 -2.85 -13.48
CA GLY A 659 23.30 -2.97 -13.55
C GLY A 659 22.85 -4.30 -14.11
N ILE A 660 21.54 -4.47 -14.08
CA ILE A 660 20.85 -5.55 -14.75
C ILE A 660 20.24 -4.93 -16.01
N LEU A 661 20.51 -5.51 -17.17
CA LEU A 661 19.90 -5.10 -18.43
C LEU A 661 18.59 -5.87 -18.62
N PRO A 662 17.41 -5.26 -18.45
CA PRO A 662 16.15 -5.89 -18.77
C PRO A 662 15.98 -5.97 -20.29
N VAL A 663 15.50 -7.12 -20.77
CA VAL A 663 15.16 -7.34 -22.17
C VAL A 663 13.69 -7.72 -22.25
N ALA A 664 12.85 -6.73 -22.54
CA ALA A 664 11.42 -6.94 -22.76
C ALA A 664 11.14 -7.36 -24.22
N SER A 665 10.20 -8.29 -24.37
CA SER A 665 9.66 -8.71 -25.67
C SER A 665 10.72 -9.21 -26.67
N GLU A 666 11.70 -9.99 -26.19
CA GLU A 666 12.60 -10.77 -27.06
C GLU A 666 11.87 -12.04 -27.53
N PRO A 667 11.71 -12.28 -28.84
CA PRO A 667 11.19 -13.54 -29.34
C PRO A 667 12.09 -14.72 -28.92
N PRO A 668 11.53 -15.86 -28.51
CA PRO A 668 12.33 -17.04 -28.21
C PRO A 668 13.25 -17.45 -29.38
N THR A 669 14.54 -17.65 -29.10
CA THR A 669 15.53 -18.15 -30.06
C THR A 669 16.24 -19.41 -29.56
N SER A 670 16.92 -20.11 -30.47
CA SER A 670 17.60 -21.39 -30.19
C SER A 670 19.02 -21.23 -29.64
N SER A 671 19.59 -20.01 -29.66
CA SER A 671 20.97 -19.76 -29.25
C SER A 671 21.08 -18.49 -28.42
N TYR A 672 21.33 -18.66 -27.12
CA TYR A 672 21.52 -17.57 -26.17
C TYR A 672 22.95 -17.54 -25.63
N GLY A 673 23.46 -16.33 -25.37
CA GLY A 673 24.73 -16.14 -24.67
C GLY A 673 24.65 -16.56 -23.20
N GLY A 674 25.78 -16.93 -22.59
CA GLY A 674 25.85 -17.29 -21.16
C GLY A 674 25.70 -16.11 -20.18
N ASP A 675 25.42 -14.91 -20.70
CA ASP A 675 25.36 -13.62 -20.02
C ASP A 675 23.96 -13.26 -19.49
N ARG A 676 23.00 -14.18 -19.60
CA ARG A 676 21.60 -13.95 -19.28
C ARG A 676 20.99 -14.97 -18.33
N PHE A 677 19.86 -14.56 -17.76
CA PHE A 677 18.88 -15.39 -17.09
C PHE A 677 17.48 -15.03 -17.58
N PHE A 678 16.53 -15.93 -17.36
CA PHE A 678 15.18 -15.79 -17.88
C PHE A 678 14.15 -15.71 -16.76
N VAL A 679 13.17 -14.85 -16.95
CA VAL A 679 12.04 -14.70 -16.02
C VAL A 679 10.77 -14.99 -16.80
N TYR A 680 10.02 -15.99 -16.34
CA TYR A 680 8.77 -16.40 -16.95
C TYR A 680 7.59 -16.09 -16.04
N PHE A 681 6.71 -15.19 -16.49
CA PHE A 681 5.41 -14.94 -15.88
C PHE A 681 4.35 -15.82 -16.52
N ARG A 682 3.96 -16.88 -15.81
CA ARG A 682 2.98 -17.87 -16.25
C ARG A 682 1.61 -17.56 -15.64
N LEU A 683 0.68 -17.06 -16.46
CA LEU A 683 -0.72 -16.85 -16.08
C LEU A 683 -1.52 -18.14 -16.24
N ASP A 684 -2.17 -18.59 -15.17
CA ASP A 684 -3.10 -19.70 -15.23
C ASP A 684 -4.33 -19.35 -16.07
N GLY A 685 -4.83 -20.31 -16.83
CA GLY A 685 -5.96 -20.13 -17.76
C GLY A 685 -5.57 -19.68 -19.18
N ASP A 686 -4.34 -19.17 -19.38
CA ASP A 686 -3.80 -18.91 -20.72
C ASP A 686 -3.26 -20.20 -21.38
N ASP A 687 -3.20 -20.21 -22.72
CA ASP A 687 -2.45 -21.22 -23.47
C ASP A 687 -0.94 -20.94 -23.35
N ASN A 688 -0.28 -21.77 -22.55
CA ASN A 688 1.13 -21.63 -22.19
C ASN A 688 2.04 -22.69 -22.82
N GLN A 689 1.51 -23.59 -23.68
CA GLN A 689 2.25 -24.78 -24.11
C GLN A 689 3.60 -24.46 -24.76
N GLU A 690 3.64 -23.46 -25.64
CA GLU A 690 4.87 -23.04 -26.33
C GLU A 690 5.88 -22.41 -25.38
N LEU A 691 5.42 -21.53 -24.47
CA LEU A 691 6.28 -20.89 -23.48
C LEU A 691 6.83 -21.91 -22.46
N ASP A 692 6.00 -22.84 -21.99
CA ASP A 692 6.39 -23.92 -21.09
C ASP A 692 7.48 -24.81 -21.74
N GLN A 693 7.36 -25.13 -23.03
CA GLN A 693 8.37 -25.88 -23.78
C GLN A 693 9.66 -25.07 -23.99
N THR A 694 9.52 -23.77 -24.26
CA THR A 694 10.64 -22.84 -24.42
C THR A 694 11.47 -22.77 -23.13
N ILE A 695 10.82 -22.60 -21.98
CA ILE A 695 11.50 -22.55 -20.67
C ILE A 695 12.23 -23.84 -20.37
N LYS A 696 11.61 -25.01 -20.58
CA LYS A 696 12.28 -26.30 -20.41
C LYS A 696 13.52 -26.44 -21.31
N SER A 697 13.47 -25.89 -22.52
CA SER A 697 14.60 -25.92 -23.45
C SER A 697 15.73 -25.00 -22.98
N ILE A 698 15.39 -23.81 -22.45
CA ILE A 698 16.31 -22.85 -21.84
C ILE A 698 17.00 -23.46 -20.62
N GLU A 699 16.25 -24.12 -19.73
CA GLU A 699 16.79 -24.81 -18.56
C GLU A 699 17.75 -25.94 -18.94
N LYS A 700 17.37 -26.74 -19.93
CA LYS A 700 18.21 -27.83 -20.46
C LYS A 700 19.50 -27.31 -21.09
N ALA A 701 19.48 -26.09 -21.64
CA ALA A 701 20.67 -25.41 -22.15
C ALA A 701 21.55 -24.81 -21.04
N GLY A 702 21.15 -24.90 -19.76
CA GLY A 702 21.95 -24.46 -18.61
C GLY A 702 21.82 -22.96 -18.29
N HIS A 703 20.80 -22.29 -18.83
CA HIS A 703 20.48 -20.92 -18.44
C HIS A 703 19.62 -20.91 -17.18
N PRO A 704 19.88 -20.01 -16.23
CA PRO A 704 19.02 -19.82 -15.07
C PRO A 704 17.63 -19.35 -15.47
N THR A 705 16.63 -19.87 -14.78
CA THR A 705 15.22 -19.53 -14.97
C THR A 705 14.57 -19.21 -13.63
N ILE A 706 13.70 -18.21 -13.67
CA ILE A 706 12.83 -17.82 -12.55
C ILE A 706 11.41 -17.91 -13.10
N THR A 707 10.64 -18.89 -12.63
CA THR A 707 9.23 -19.04 -13.04
C THR A 707 8.33 -18.50 -11.95
N ILE A 708 7.46 -17.56 -12.31
CA ILE A 708 6.49 -16.93 -11.42
C ILE A 708 5.10 -17.24 -11.95
N ARG A 709 4.30 -17.93 -11.13
CA ARG A 709 2.92 -18.33 -11.47
C ARG A 709 1.92 -17.31 -10.93
N LEU A 710 1.03 -16.86 -11.80
CA LEU A 710 -0.07 -15.96 -11.51
C LEU A 710 -1.38 -16.71 -11.68
N GLU A 711 -2.26 -16.66 -10.70
CA GLU A 711 -3.56 -17.34 -10.74
C GLU A 711 -4.55 -16.62 -11.66
N ASP A 712 -4.52 -15.29 -11.62
CA ASP A 712 -5.30 -14.44 -12.51
C ASP A 712 -4.56 -13.12 -12.77
N LYS A 713 -5.10 -12.30 -13.68
CA LYS A 713 -4.48 -11.04 -14.12
C LYS A 713 -4.25 -10.03 -13.00
N TYR A 714 -4.97 -10.10 -11.89
CA TYR A 714 -4.81 -9.17 -10.77
C TYR A 714 -3.59 -9.51 -9.89
N ASP A 715 -3.01 -10.71 -10.03
CA ASP A 715 -1.74 -11.05 -9.37
C ASP A 715 -0.58 -10.18 -9.87
N ILE A 716 -0.73 -9.42 -10.96
CA ILE A 716 0.26 -8.39 -11.33
C ILE A 716 0.44 -7.35 -10.20
N GLY A 717 -0.58 -7.09 -9.38
CA GLY A 717 -0.46 -6.21 -8.20
C GLY A 717 0.52 -6.78 -7.17
N MET A 718 0.50 -8.09 -6.96
CA MET A 718 1.46 -8.80 -6.11
C MET A 718 2.88 -8.69 -6.68
N GLU A 719 3.03 -8.87 -7.99
CA GLU A 719 4.33 -8.79 -8.65
C GLU A 719 4.89 -7.37 -8.66
N ILE A 720 4.06 -6.33 -8.84
CA ILE A 720 4.53 -4.94 -8.74
C ILE A 720 5.28 -4.71 -7.42
N PHE A 721 4.65 -5.03 -6.29
CA PHE A 721 5.28 -4.84 -4.98
C PHE A 721 6.50 -5.75 -4.79
N ARG A 722 6.41 -7.03 -5.18
CA ARG A 722 7.53 -7.98 -5.04
C ARG A 722 8.77 -7.52 -5.82
N TRP A 723 8.57 -7.02 -7.04
CA TRP A 723 9.66 -6.54 -7.88
C TRP A 723 10.25 -5.22 -7.40
N GLU A 724 9.44 -4.33 -6.82
CA GLU A 724 9.93 -3.11 -6.16
C GLU A 724 10.91 -3.46 -5.02
N VAL A 725 10.55 -4.44 -4.16
CA VAL A 725 11.45 -4.98 -3.11
C VAL A 725 12.69 -5.64 -3.72
N ALA A 726 12.50 -6.50 -4.72
CA ALA A 726 13.60 -7.27 -5.31
C ALA A 726 14.64 -6.38 -5.97
N VAL A 727 14.22 -5.34 -6.71
CA VAL A 727 15.13 -4.40 -7.38
C VAL A 727 15.85 -3.52 -6.36
N ALA A 728 15.15 -3.06 -5.32
CA ALA A 728 15.78 -2.33 -4.22
C ALA A 728 16.86 -3.17 -3.52
N ALA A 729 16.56 -4.44 -3.21
CA ALA A 729 17.48 -5.37 -2.59
C ALA A 729 18.67 -5.73 -3.50
N ALA A 730 18.44 -5.97 -4.79
CA ALA A 730 19.50 -6.21 -5.78
C ALA A 730 20.44 -4.99 -5.89
N GLY A 731 19.90 -3.77 -5.78
CA GLY A 731 20.70 -2.54 -5.74
C GLY A 731 21.73 -2.53 -4.60
N SER A 732 21.39 -3.08 -3.43
CA SER A 732 22.33 -3.19 -2.30
C SER A 732 23.49 -4.16 -2.60
N ILE A 733 23.22 -5.24 -3.32
CA ILE A 733 24.24 -6.23 -3.74
C ILE A 733 25.18 -5.62 -4.77
N LEU A 734 24.63 -4.86 -5.72
CA LEU A 734 25.38 -4.22 -6.79
C LEU A 734 26.14 -2.96 -6.33
N GLY A 735 25.86 -2.46 -5.12
CA GLY A 735 26.50 -1.26 -4.56
C GLY A 735 26.11 0.01 -5.31
N ILE A 736 24.82 0.15 -5.63
CA ILE A 736 24.25 1.25 -6.41
C ILE A 736 23.06 1.87 -5.69
N HIS A 737 22.70 3.09 -6.07
CA HIS A 737 21.56 3.80 -5.51
C HIS A 737 20.29 3.46 -6.32
N PRO A 738 19.36 2.62 -5.83
CA PRO A 738 18.24 2.18 -6.66
C PRO A 738 17.18 3.26 -6.90
N PHE A 739 17.15 4.33 -6.10
CA PHE A 739 16.05 5.33 -6.15
C PHE A 739 16.35 6.66 -6.87
N ASN A 740 17.60 6.95 -7.24
CA ASN A 740 17.94 8.17 -7.98
C ASN A 740 17.95 7.93 -9.50
N GLN A 741 18.20 8.97 -10.31
CA GLN A 741 18.15 8.91 -11.77
C GLN A 741 19.09 9.92 -12.47
N PRO A 742 20.41 9.89 -12.17
CA PRO A 742 21.35 10.91 -12.68
C PRO A 742 21.38 11.00 -14.21
N ASP A 743 21.37 9.86 -14.91
CA ASP A 743 21.48 9.83 -16.38
C ASP A 743 20.23 10.39 -17.09
N VAL A 744 19.06 10.31 -16.44
CA VAL A 744 17.82 10.93 -16.94
C VAL A 744 17.92 12.45 -16.86
N GLU A 745 18.44 13.00 -15.76
CA GLU A 745 18.63 14.44 -15.64
C GLU A 745 19.70 14.95 -16.60
N HIS A 746 20.81 14.22 -16.75
CA HIS A 746 21.83 14.54 -17.74
C HIS A 746 21.29 14.57 -19.18
N SER A 747 20.46 13.58 -19.54
CA SER A 747 19.81 13.53 -20.86
C SER A 747 18.88 14.73 -21.10
N LYS A 748 18.17 15.19 -20.06
CA LYS A 748 17.33 16.41 -20.14
C LYS A 748 18.15 17.67 -20.33
N GLU A 749 19.29 17.79 -19.66
CA GLU A 749 20.22 18.90 -19.83
C GLU A 749 20.73 18.97 -21.27
N LEU A 750 21.25 17.85 -21.80
CA LEU A 750 21.71 17.76 -23.19
C LEU A 750 20.61 18.09 -24.19
N ALA A 751 19.37 17.64 -23.94
CA ALA A 751 18.23 17.97 -24.79
C ALA A 751 17.90 19.47 -24.76
N ARG A 752 17.95 20.11 -23.58
CA ARG A 752 17.75 21.58 -23.45
C ARG A 752 18.85 22.34 -24.17
N GLU A 753 20.11 21.98 -23.96
CA GLU A 753 21.25 22.57 -24.66
C GLU A 753 21.11 22.47 -26.18
N ALA A 754 20.75 21.29 -26.69
CA ALA A 754 20.51 21.09 -28.12
C ALA A 754 19.36 21.96 -28.67
N MET A 755 18.32 22.21 -27.87
CA MET A 755 17.21 23.10 -28.25
C MET A 755 17.59 24.58 -28.19
N GLU A 756 18.45 24.99 -27.26
CA GLU A 756 18.95 26.36 -27.10
C GLU A 756 20.01 26.73 -28.15
N GLN A 757 20.85 25.77 -28.57
CA GLN A 757 21.90 25.92 -29.59
C GLN A 757 21.35 26.11 -31.03
N LYS A 758 20.07 26.47 -31.19
CA LYS A 758 19.35 26.66 -32.46
C LYS A 758 19.91 27.71 -33.44
N ASN A 759 21.15 28.20 -33.28
CA ASN A 759 21.80 29.15 -34.20
C ASN A 759 23.32 28.97 -34.43
N SER A 760 23.94 27.86 -34.01
CA SER A 760 25.33 27.56 -34.39
C SER A 760 25.37 26.26 -35.19
N GLY A 761 25.50 26.37 -36.51
CA GLY A 761 25.61 25.25 -37.45
C GLY A 761 26.91 24.45 -37.34
N ASP A 762 27.40 24.23 -36.13
CA ASP A 762 28.60 23.44 -35.87
C ASP A 762 28.18 22.10 -35.26
N SER A 763 28.10 21.08 -36.11
CA SER A 763 27.84 19.71 -35.69
C SER A 763 29.05 19.23 -34.87
N MET A 764 28.85 19.01 -33.57
CA MET A 764 29.83 18.35 -32.68
C MET A 764 30.30 17.01 -33.29
N GLY A 765 31.36 16.99 -34.11
CA GLY A 765 32.15 15.79 -34.47
C GLY A 765 31.41 14.47 -34.80
N ARG A 766 30.15 14.51 -35.23
CA ARG A 766 29.31 13.33 -35.48
C ARG A 766 29.32 13.00 -36.96
N ASP A 767 29.83 11.81 -37.29
CA ASP A 767 29.69 11.24 -38.64
C ASP A 767 28.20 11.12 -38.98
N THR A 768 27.74 11.97 -39.91
CA THR A 768 26.34 11.96 -40.38
C THR A 768 26.30 11.28 -41.74
N ILE A 769 25.66 10.12 -41.81
CA ILE A 769 25.48 9.39 -43.07
C ILE A 769 24.02 9.51 -43.50
N PRO A 770 23.72 10.09 -44.67
CA PRO A 770 22.36 10.13 -45.18
C PRO A 770 21.82 8.71 -45.39
N VAL A 771 20.61 8.42 -44.93
CA VAL A 771 19.96 7.11 -45.12
C VAL A 771 19.76 6.77 -46.61
N SER A 772 19.76 7.78 -47.49
CA SER A 772 19.73 7.60 -48.94
C SER A 772 21.02 6.99 -49.52
N ASP A 773 22.14 7.02 -48.81
CA ASP A 773 23.41 6.42 -49.21
C ASP A 773 23.60 5.06 -48.52
N LEU A 774 22.83 4.06 -48.98
CA LEU A 774 22.87 2.71 -48.44
C LEU A 774 24.28 2.08 -48.48
N PRO A 775 25.11 2.26 -49.53
CA PRO A 775 26.49 1.76 -49.51
C PRO A 775 27.36 2.37 -48.42
N ALA A 776 27.29 3.68 -48.20
CA ALA A 776 28.04 4.34 -47.13
C ALA A 776 27.55 3.87 -45.75
N LEU A 777 26.23 3.74 -45.58
CA LEU A 777 25.63 3.25 -44.34
C LEU A 777 26.03 1.79 -44.03
N ASP A 778 25.94 0.90 -45.02
CA ASP A 778 26.36 -0.52 -44.89
C ASP A 778 27.84 -0.62 -44.50
N LYS A 779 28.71 0.17 -45.16
CA LYS A 779 30.14 0.21 -44.85
C LYS A 779 30.39 0.68 -43.41
N ALA A 780 29.73 1.76 -42.98
CA ALA A 780 29.90 2.31 -41.64
C ALA A 780 29.38 1.34 -40.57
N ILE A 781 28.21 0.73 -40.77
CA ILE A 781 27.65 -0.28 -39.86
C ILE A 781 28.60 -1.47 -39.76
N LYS A 782 29.09 -2.02 -40.89
CA LYS A 782 30.04 -3.15 -40.87
C LYS A 782 31.36 -2.81 -40.18
N GLN A 783 31.89 -1.62 -40.42
CA GLN A 783 33.14 -1.17 -39.78
C GLN A 783 32.97 -1.00 -38.28
N TRP A 784 31.82 -0.48 -37.84
CA TRP A 784 31.52 -0.29 -36.43
C TRP A 784 31.21 -1.62 -35.73
N LEU A 785 30.36 -2.47 -36.32
CA LEU A 785 30.09 -3.83 -35.82
C LEU A 785 31.33 -4.73 -35.81
N GLY A 786 32.28 -4.51 -36.73
CA GLY A 786 33.57 -5.20 -36.72
C GLY A 786 34.43 -4.91 -35.48
N GLN A 787 34.09 -3.89 -34.68
CA GLN A 787 34.75 -3.57 -33.42
C GLN A 787 34.08 -4.26 -32.21
N ALA A 788 32.93 -4.91 -32.41
CA ALA A 788 32.19 -5.57 -31.34
C ALA A 788 32.97 -6.79 -30.81
N LYS A 789 32.93 -6.96 -29.49
CA LYS A 789 33.53 -8.07 -28.75
C LYS A 789 32.43 -8.99 -28.22
N PRO A 790 32.75 -10.26 -27.89
CA PRO A 790 31.81 -11.12 -27.17
C PRO A 790 31.31 -10.44 -25.89
N GLY A 791 29.99 -10.31 -25.76
CA GLY A 791 29.32 -9.63 -24.64
C GLY A 791 28.79 -8.24 -24.97
N ASP A 792 29.31 -7.58 -26.01
CA ASP A 792 28.79 -6.30 -26.50
C ASP A 792 27.35 -6.48 -27.03
N TYR A 793 26.58 -5.39 -27.02
CA TYR A 793 25.27 -5.35 -27.63
C TYR A 793 25.16 -4.17 -28.61
N PHE A 794 24.29 -4.33 -29.60
CA PHE A 794 23.94 -3.29 -30.55
C PHE A 794 22.61 -2.66 -30.10
N GLY A 795 22.62 -1.35 -29.85
CA GLY A 795 21.42 -0.57 -29.59
C GLY A 795 21.02 0.24 -30.83
N ILE A 796 19.73 0.25 -31.15
CA ILE A 796 19.14 1.16 -32.13
C ILE A 796 18.12 2.03 -31.41
N ASP A 797 18.41 3.32 -31.27
CA ASP A 797 17.46 4.30 -30.75
C ASP A 797 16.71 4.94 -31.93
N ALA A 798 15.50 4.46 -32.19
CA ALA A 798 14.70 4.87 -33.34
C ALA A 798 13.54 5.80 -32.92
N TYR A 799 13.59 7.06 -33.32
CA TYR A 799 12.46 7.98 -33.18
C TYR A 799 11.48 7.80 -34.35
N LEU A 800 10.62 6.78 -34.26
CA LEU A 800 9.65 6.42 -35.29
C LEU A 800 8.22 6.51 -34.74
N LYS A 801 7.25 6.70 -35.64
CA LYS A 801 5.82 6.57 -35.30
C LYS A 801 5.55 5.19 -34.70
N PRO A 802 5.05 5.10 -33.45
CA PRO A 802 4.61 3.83 -32.88
C PRO A 802 3.42 3.28 -33.68
N SER A 803 3.61 2.12 -34.27
CA SER A 803 2.57 1.40 -35.01
C SER A 803 2.84 -0.10 -34.97
N HIS A 804 1.82 -0.92 -35.25
CA HIS A 804 2.02 -2.36 -35.36
C HIS A 804 3.03 -2.71 -36.47
N GLU A 805 3.02 -1.98 -37.58
CA GLU A 805 3.99 -2.19 -38.66
C GLU A 805 5.43 -1.86 -38.21
N THR A 806 5.63 -0.69 -37.57
CA THR A 806 6.93 -0.29 -37.02
C THR A 806 7.43 -1.34 -36.04
N TRP A 807 6.57 -1.79 -35.12
CA TRP A 807 6.88 -2.81 -34.13
C TRP A 807 7.30 -4.13 -34.79
N THR A 808 6.51 -4.65 -35.73
CA THR A 808 6.80 -5.91 -36.42
C THR A 808 8.11 -5.85 -37.20
N ARG A 809 8.41 -4.72 -37.86
CA ARG A 809 9.70 -4.51 -38.54
C ARG A 809 10.87 -4.52 -37.56
N LEU A 810 10.76 -3.81 -36.43
CA LEU A 810 11.79 -3.80 -35.40
C LEU A 810 12.00 -5.19 -34.79
N GLN A 811 10.93 -5.96 -34.58
CA GLN A 811 11.01 -7.34 -34.09
C GLN A 811 11.67 -8.27 -35.10
N SER A 812 11.44 -8.09 -36.40
CA SER A 812 12.10 -8.89 -37.44
C SER A 812 13.62 -8.63 -37.58
N MET A 813 14.11 -7.53 -37.02
CA MET A 813 15.54 -7.21 -36.97
C MET A 813 16.27 -7.87 -35.79
N ARG A 814 15.52 -8.26 -34.74
CA ARG A 814 16.03 -9.00 -33.59
C ARG A 814 16.12 -10.48 -33.94
#